data_AF-A0A939UTH0-F1
#
_entry.id   AF-A0A939UTH0-F1
#
_cell.length_a   1.000
_cell.length_b   1.000
_cell.length_c   1.000
_cell.angle_alpha   90.00
_cell.angle_beta   90.00
_cell.angle_gamma   90.00
#
_symmetry.space_group_name_H-M   'P 1'
#
loop_
_entity.id
_entity.type
_entity.pdbx_description
1 polymer ?
#
loop_
_entity_poly.entity_id
_entity_poly.type
_entity_poly.pdbx_seq_one_letter_code
_entity_poly.pdbx_strand_id
1 'polypeptide(L)'
;MKLVIENRTKPKGAVALPPSKSEAIRVSLLLALAGDDPARAVSGFEAPFCRDIECAIGAARELGKRPFVGESAALLRMLLPVSLALFGRAEVTGADRLFARGIGELEECLGTKAKRQGSGLVMEKRLSQSVYEIDCSRSSQFLSGLLIALPLLDRDCEIVIKNGLVSKPYSDMTLHTARLFGARIEETETGYVTRPSRYTAPDRIPVMGDRSCAAVFEAMDLFGGEVTTLGERDDLQPDQRFLLISSLPEIDVADCPDLLPLLAVAACGKAGDTVISGTARLSSKESDRPRSVERLIRDLGGEAVASGDTLTVHGSGWLRGGACSACGDHRIAFAAAVASLISTGPVILEGAECTAKSAPRFWDDLKKLGVICKRGEGMDTIGKNIRLTLTGASHAPSVGCVLEGIPKGVALDMDAMRFDIKRRSAASFGYATNRHEADEPEILSGVENGVTTGAAITAVFRNRAYDRSGYAHIARPSHADYCAFVKSCGGEDISGGGRYSGRMTLPLVFAGSVARQLLEKRGIDVFAHVKAIGDIKDADFDPVMDKKPEMDPFFPLMDPSKRKWMEELINTVRAAGDTLSCEAECAALGLPVGLGSPLFDGLEGVMAKYLFMIPGLRGVEFGTRRTLGSRMNDQFAEGGRTLTNNSGGVNGGMANGMPLVFRCWFRPVPSISLPQTGYDLIENKPVPLTIDGRHDTSILPRGLVAVEAAACLALLELLTDD
;
A
#
# COMPACT_ATOMS: atom_id res chain seq x y z
N MET A 1 2.94 0.59 -1.23
CA MET A 1 2.16 -0.58 -1.69
C MET A 1 2.82 -1.84 -1.15
N LYS A 2 2.02 -2.73 -0.55
CA LYS A 2 2.47 -4.06 -0.10
C LYS A 2 1.98 -5.11 -1.10
N LEU A 3 2.83 -6.05 -1.48
CA LEU A 3 2.51 -7.18 -2.35
C LEU A 3 2.91 -8.49 -1.67
N VAL A 4 2.08 -9.51 -1.79
CA VAL A 4 2.40 -10.89 -1.44
C VAL A 4 2.62 -11.64 -2.75
N ILE A 5 3.80 -12.21 -2.93
CA ILE A 5 4.23 -12.95 -4.11
C ILE A 5 4.35 -14.42 -3.71
N GLU A 6 3.50 -15.29 -4.26
CA GLU A 6 3.48 -16.72 -3.91
C GLU A 6 4.29 -17.58 -4.88
N ASN A 7 5.07 -18.52 -4.35
CA ASN A 7 5.84 -19.50 -5.13
C ASN A 7 5.04 -20.77 -5.42
N ARG A 8 3.95 -20.66 -6.20
CA ARG A 8 3.10 -21.82 -6.54
C ARG A 8 3.19 -22.22 -8.01
N THR A 9 3.62 -21.32 -8.86
CA THR A 9 3.61 -21.46 -10.32
C THR A 9 4.91 -20.91 -10.87
N LYS A 10 5.53 -21.65 -11.80
CA LYS A 10 6.65 -21.13 -12.56
C LYS A 10 6.12 -20.22 -13.67
N PRO A 11 6.72 -19.04 -13.89
CA PRO A 11 6.23 -18.09 -14.86
C PRO A 11 6.35 -18.65 -16.28
N LYS A 12 5.31 -18.52 -17.09
CA LYS A 12 5.27 -18.99 -18.49
C LYS A 12 4.50 -18.03 -19.38
N GLY A 13 5.06 -17.72 -20.55
CA GLY A 13 4.39 -16.88 -21.55
C GLY A 13 5.32 -15.88 -22.21
N ALA A 14 4.77 -14.77 -22.70
CA ALA A 14 5.54 -13.73 -23.36
C ALA A 14 5.29 -12.33 -22.78
N VAL A 15 6.35 -11.51 -22.69
CA VAL A 15 6.28 -10.11 -22.23
C VAL A 15 6.95 -9.19 -23.23
N ALA A 16 6.28 -8.11 -23.61
CA ALA A 16 6.86 -7.04 -24.41
C ALA A 16 7.72 -6.12 -23.54
N LEU A 17 8.96 -5.88 -23.98
CA LEU A 17 9.87 -4.98 -23.28
C LEU A 17 9.46 -3.51 -23.45
N PRO A 18 9.57 -2.69 -22.39
CA PRO A 18 9.49 -1.24 -22.52
C PRO A 18 10.73 -0.71 -23.26
N PRO A 19 10.66 0.52 -23.81
CA PRO A 19 11.84 1.16 -24.40
C PRO A 19 12.93 1.37 -23.35
N SER A 20 14.19 1.21 -23.78
CA SER A 20 15.37 1.50 -22.98
C SER A 20 15.34 2.94 -22.49
N LYS A 21 15.29 3.10 -21.17
CA LYS A 21 15.29 4.43 -20.55
C LYS A 21 16.55 5.22 -20.93
N SER A 22 17.70 4.55 -20.93
CA SER A 22 18.97 5.20 -21.19
C SER A 22 19.08 5.71 -22.63
N GLU A 23 18.63 4.93 -23.61
CA GLU A 23 18.61 5.33 -25.01
C GLU A 23 17.58 6.43 -25.25
N ALA A 24 16.34 6.24 -24.74
CA ALA A 24 15.25 7.18 -24.94
C ALA A 24 15.58 8.58 -24.41
N ILE A 25 16.29 8.71 -23.27
CA ILE A 25 16.75 10.02 -22.76
C ILE A 25 17.70 10.70 -23.76
N ARG A 26 18.69 9.97 -24.30
CA ARG A 26 19.70 10.50 -25.24
C ARG A 26 19.04 10.90 -26.55
N VAL A 27 18.23 9.99 -27.09
CA VAL A 27 17.53 10.16 -28.38
C VAL A 27 16.53 11.32 -28.30
N SER A 28 15.77 11.46 -27.21
CA SER A 28 14.84 12.57 -27.02
C SER A 28 15.56 13.93 -27.07
N LEU A 29 16.71 14.05 -26.41
CA LEU A 29 17.53 15.27 -26.45
C LEU A 29 18.08 15.52 -27.85
N LEU A 30 18.64 14.50 -28.51
CA LEU A 30 19.23 14.63 -29.85
C LEU A 30 18.18 14.93 -30.93
N LEU A 31 16.96 14.41 -30.82
CA LEU A 31 15.83 14.77 -31.69
C LEU A 31 15.48 16.25 -31.55
N ALA A 32 15.36 16.77 -30.32
CA ALA A 32 15.15 18.20 -30.10
C ALA A 32 16.28 19.05 -30.71
N LEU A 33 17.54 18.64 -30.53
CA LEU A 33 18.71 19.33 -31.11
C LEU A 33 18.73 19.27 -32.64
N ALA A 34 18.16 18.23 -33.25
CA ALA A 34 17.98 18.09 -34.68
C ALA A 34 16.75 18.86 -35.23
N GLY A 35 15.94 19.48 -34.35
CA GLY A 35 14.71 20.18 -34.73
C GLY A 35 13.51 19.27 -35.00
N ASP A 36 13.52 18.04 -34.46
CA ASP A 36 12.48 17.03 -34.61
C ASP A 36 11.65 16.85 -33.32
N ASP A 37 10.53 16.12 -33.38
CA ASP A 37 9.71 15.81 -32.20
C ASP A 37 10.40 14.77 -31.30
N PRO A 38 10.75 15.12 -30.04
CA PRO A 38 11.36 14.18 -29.10
C PRO A 38 10.55 12.92 -28.84
N ALA A 39 9.22 12.95 -29.01
CA ALA A 39 8.37 11.77 -28.82
C ALA A 39 8.61 10.66 -29.87
N ARG A 40 9.28 10.96 -30.99
CA ARG A 40 9.73 9.91 -31.93
C ARG A 40 10.68 8.91 -31.27
N ALA A 41 11.31 9.25 -30.14
CA ALA A 41 12.14 8.33 -29.35
C ALA A 41 11.42 7.03 -28.95
N VAL A 42 10.08 7.03 -28.89
CA VAL A 42 9.28 5.88 -28.41
C VAL A 42 8.19 5.44 -29.39
N SER A 43 8.16 5.97 -30.62
CA SER A 43 7.05 5.78 -31.56
C SER A 43 6.84 4.33 -32.07
N GLY A 44 7.76 3.41 -31.77
CA GLY A 44 7.69 1.99 -32.12
C GLY A 44 7.31 1.05 -30.98
N PHE A 45 7.04 1.58 -29.78
CA PHE A 45 6.74 0.76 -28.59
C PHE A 45 5.26 0.78 -28.26
N GLU A 46 4.65 -0.41 -28.19
CA GLU A 46 3.27 -0.59 -27.73
C GLU A 46 3.16 -0.52 -26.20
N ALA A 47 4.26 -0.77 -25.49
CA ALA A 47 4.30 -0.74 -24.04
C ALA A 47 4.34 0.71 -23.52
N PRO A 48 3.57 1.05 -22.46
CA PRO A 48 3.72 2.32 -21.77
C PRO A 48 5.14 2.48 -21.24
N PHE A 49 5.73 3.64 -21.46
CA PHE A 49 7.08 3.98 -21.05
C PHE A 49 7.08 4.66 -19.66
N CYS A 50 8.25 4.69 -19.03
CA CYS A 50 8.37 5.18 -17.67
C CYS A 50 8.40 6.71 -17.57
N ARG A 51 8.12 7.23 -16.35
CA ARG A 51 8.09 8.67 -16.06
C ARG A 51 9.39 9.41 -16.38
N ASP A 52 10.54 8.75 -16.29
CA ASP A 52 11.83 9.35 -16.67
C ASP A 52 11.88 9.66 -18.18
N ILE A 53 11.27 8.81 -19.02
CA ILE A 53 11.17 9.03 -20.48
C ILE A 53 10.18 10.15 -20.78
N GLU A 54 9.03 10.19 -20.09
CA GLU A 54 8.08 11.31 -20.18
C GLU A 54 8.76 12.65 -19.85
N CYS A 55 9.53 12.68 -18.74
CA CYS A 55 10.28 13.87 -18.35
C CYS A 55 11.35 14.21 -19.38
N ALA A 56 12.01 13.23 -20.02
CA ALA A 56 13.00 13.49 -21.06
C ALA A 56 12.39 14.12 -22.31
N ILE A 57 11.27 13.59 -22.78
CA ILE A 57 10.51 14.14 -23.93
C ILE A 57 10.04 15.56 -23.60
N GLY A 58 9.45 15.77 -22.41
CA GLY A 58 9.01 17.09 -21.95
C GLY A 58 10.15 18.08 -21.82
N ALA A 59 11.25 17.69 -21.16
CA ALA A 59 12.42 18.53 -20.98
C ALA A 59 13.10 18.89 -22.32
N ALA A 60 13.15 17.96 -23.26
CA ALA A 60 13.67 18.20 -24.60
C ALA A 60 12.81 19.21 -25.39
N ARG A 61 11.48 19.16 -25.26
CA ARG A 61 10.55 20.14 -25.86
C ARG A 61 10.67 21.55 -25.24
N GLU A 62 11.08 21.62 -23.98
CA GLU A 62 11.25 22.86 -23.22
C GLU A 62 12.70 23.34 -23.14
N LEU A 63 13.58 22.81 -23.99
CA LEU A 63 15.00 23.17 -24.01
C LEU A 63 15.18 24.70 -24.13
N GLY A 64 15.96 25.29 -23.22
CA GLY A 64 16.16 26.74 -23.13
C GLY A 64 15.12 27.51 -22.30
N LYS A 65 14.13 26.83 -21.72
CA LYS A 65 13.17 27.40 -20.75
C LYS A 65 13.50 26.92 -19.33
N ARG A 66 12.53 26.33 -18.64
CA ARG A 66 12.62 25.80 -17.27
C ARG A 66 12.13 24.34 -17.20
N PRO A 67 12.77 23.41 -17.94
CA PRO A 67 12.33 22.02 -18.05
C PRO A 67 12.24 21.30 -16.69
N PHE A 68 11.26 20.39 -16.59
CA PHE A 68 11.10 19.49 -15.44
C PHE A 68 11.74 18.13 -15.71
N VAL A 69 12.70 17.70 -14.87
CA VAL A 69 13.47 16.45 -15.05
C VAL A 69 13.08 15.33 -14.08
N GLY A 70 12.04 15.52 -13.27
CA GLY A 70 11.56 14.51 -12.32
C GLY A 70 12.64 14.11 -11.29
N GLU A 71 12.90 12.80 -11.19
CA GLU A 71 13.97 12.21 -10.35
C GLU A 71 15.18 11.69 -11.18
N SER A 72 15.24 12.05 -12.48
CA SER A 72 16.24 11.49 -13.41
C SER A 72 17.57 12.24 -13.34
N ALA A 73 18.54 11.64 -12.64
CA ALA A 73 19.91 12.15 -12.59
C ALA A 73 20.61 12.09 -13.96
N ALA A 74 20.29 11.09 -14.78
CA ALA A 74 20.83 10.97 -16.14
C ALA A 74 20.40 12.16 -17.02
N LEU A 75 19.10 12.47 -17.01
CA LEU A 75 18.54 13.59 -17.75
C LEU A 75 19.12 14.93 -17.25
N LEU A 76 19.18 15.15 -15.93
CA LEU A 76 19.78 16.36 -15.36
C LEU A 76 21.24 16.56 -15.84
N ARG A 77 22.06 15.52 -15.72
CA ARG A 77 23.51 15.59 -16.05
C ARG A 77 23.77 15.79 -17.54
N MET A 78 22.88 15.33 -18.42
CA MET A 78 22.98 15.59 -19.86
C MET A 78 22.43 16.96 -20.23
N LEU A 79 21.33 17.39 -19.62
CA LEU A 79 20.63 18.63 -19.95
C LEU A 79 21.41 19.88 -19.54
N LEU A 80 22.13 19.84 -18.42
CA LEU A 80 22.94 20.99 -17.94
C LEU A 80 23.99 21.45 -18.97
N PRO A 81 24.96 20.62 -19.41
CA PRO A 81 25.97 21.06 -20.36
C PRO A 81 25.37 21.43 -21.72
N VAL A 82 24.32 20.72 -22.18
CA VAL A 82 23.61 21.06 -23.42
C VAL A 82 22.98 22.45 -23.35
N SER A 83 22.32 22.78 -22.23
CA SER A 83 21.70 24.10 -22.04
C SER A 83 22.74 25.22 -21.96
N LEU A 84 23.88 24.97 -21.30
CA LEU A 84 24.98 25.94 -21.27
C LEU A 84 25.64 26.15 -22.64
N ALA A 85 25.80 25.09 -23.43
CA ALA A 85 26.35 25.18 -24.78
C ALA A 85 25.47 26.05 -25.69
N LEU A 86 24.15 25.87 -25.62
CA LEU A 86 23.20 26.60 -26.47
C LEU A 86 22.89 28.02 -25.98
N PHE A 87 22.67 28.20 -24.68
CA PHE A 87 22.07 29.43 -24.13
C PHE A 87 22.99 30.17 -23.16
N GLY A 88 24.09 29.56 -22.72
CA GLY A 88 24.95 30.11 -21.67
C GLY A 88 24.33 30.08 -20.27
N ARG A 89 23.12 29.52 -20.14
CA ARG A 89 22.37 29.36 -18.89
C ARG A 89 21.56 28.07 -18.93
N ALA A 90 21.48 27.39 -17.80
CA ALA A 90 20.63 26.24 -17.56
C ALA A 90 19.75 26.51 -16.35
N GLU A 91 18.43 26.35 -16.50
CA GLU A 91 17.47 26.43 -15.41
C GLU A 91 16.57 25.19 -15.44
N VAL A 92 16.60 24.38 -14.40
CA VAL A 92 15.97 23.05 -14.39
C VAL A 92 15.20 22.83 -13.09
N THR A 93 14.01 22.23 -13.16
CA THR A 93 13.19 21.86 -11.99
C THR A 93 13.12 20.34 -11.81
N GLY A 94 12.93 19.86 -10.58
CA GLY A 94 12.88 18.42 -10.29
C GLY A 94 12.49 18.14 -8.85
N ALA A 95 12.48 16.87 -8.46
CA ALA A 95 12.22 16.48 -7.07
C ALA A 95 13.39 16.85 -6.14
N ASP A 96 13.12 17.21 -4.89
CA ASP A 96 14.19 17.67 -3.97
C ASP A 96 15.29 16.63 -3.73
N ARG A 97 14.93 15.34 -3.65
CA ARG A 97 15.90 14.23 -3.49
C ARG A 97 16.86 14.09 -4.67
N LEU A 98 16.49 14.56 -5.87
CA LEU A 98 17.37 14.52 -7.04
C LEU A 98 18.61 15.37 -6.83
N PHE A 99 18.45 16.57 -6.27
CA PHE A 99 19.53 17.55 -6.15
C PHE A 99 20.52 17.22 -5.03
N ALA A 100 20.18 16.27 -4.15
CA ALA A 100 21.12 15.66 -3.23
C ALA A 100 22.11 14.70 -3.94
N ARG A 101 21.80 14.25 -5.16
CA ARG A 101 22.68 13.41 -5.97
C ARG A 101 23.69 14.29 -6.68
N GLY A 102 24.85 14.49 -6.05
CA GLY A 102 25.87 15.46 -6.46
C GLY A 102 26.21 15.50 -7.96
N ILE A 103 26.54 16.71 -8.40
CA ILE A 103 27.00 17.09 -9.74
C ILE A 103 28.36 17.80 -9.70
N GLY A 104 29.11 17.66 -8.60
CA GLY A 104 30.33 18.42 -8.34
C GLY A 104 31.41 18.22 -9.39
N GLU A 105 31.54 17.01 -9.93
CA GLU A 105 32.49 16.68 -11.01
C GLU A 105 32.14 17.47 -12.28
N LEU A 106 30.85 17.64 -12.54
CA LEU A 106 30.34 18.42 -13.66
C LEU A 106 30.52 19.93 -13.40
N GLU A 107 30.32 20.40 -12.17
CA GLU A 107 30.57 21.81 -11.77
C GLU A 107 32.05 22.18 -11.93
N GLU A 108 32.96 21.29 -11.52
CA GLU A 108 34.40 21.46 -11.66
C GLU A 108 34.81 21.47 -13.14
N CYS A 109 34.37 20.47 -13.91
CA CYS A 109 34.66 20.35 -15.34
C CYS A 109 34.16 21.57 -16.13
N LEU A 110 32.91 21.98 -15.90
CA LEU A 110 32.31 23.14 -16.55
C LEU A 110 32.81 24.46 -15.96
N GLY A 111 33.51 24.43 -14.83
CA GLY A 111 34.02 25.60 -14.09
C GLY A 111 32.92 26.59 -13.71
N THR A 112 31.76 26.11 -13.28
CA THR A 112 30.64 26.91 -12.77
C THR A 112 29.83 26.12 -11.75
N LYS A 113 29.33 26.80 -10.71
CA LYS A 113 28.54 26.17 -9.66
C LYS A 113 27.04 26.32 -9.91
N ALA A 114 26.31 25.26 -9.63
CA ALA A 114 24.88 25.26 -9.53
C ALA A 114 24.41 26.03 -8.30
N LYS A 115 23.33 26.79 -8.44
CA LYS A 115 22.63 27.46 -7.34
C LYS A 115 21.23 26.89 -7.20
N ARG A 116 20.81 26.60 -5.97
CA ARG A 116 19.43 26.20 -5.68
C ARG A 116 18.52 27.42 -5.78
N GLN A 117 17.41 27.32 -6.51
CA GLN A 117 16.39 28.36 -6.61
C GLN A 117 15.00 27.75 -6.57
N GLY A 118 14.30 27.88 -5.44
CA GLY A 118 13.02 27.20 -5.19
C GLY A 118 13.15 25.67 -5.36
N SER A 119 12.25 25.08 -6.13
CA SER A 119 12.27 23.66 -6.49
C SER A 119 13.28 23.30 -7.60
N GLY A 120 14.11 24.25 -8.04
CA GLY A 120 15.00 24.09 -9.19
C GLY A 120 16.47 24.41 -8.92
N LEU A 121 17.25 24.25 -9.98
CA LEU A 121 18.69 24.46 -10.02
C LEU A 121 19.00 25.37 -11.21
N VAL A 122 19.82 26.39 -10.97
CA VAL A 122 20.28 27.35 -11.98
C VAL A 122 21.80 27.31 -12.08
N MET A 123 22.30 27.28 -13.31
CA MET A 123 23.73 27.33 -13.63
C MET A 123 23.93 28.31 -14.78
N GLU A 124 24.89 29.21 -14.66
CA GLU A 124 25.16 30.25 -15.67
C GLU A 124 26.64 30.24 -16.03
N LYS A 125 26.93 29.96 -17.30
CA LYS A 125 28.25 30.06 -17.94
C LYS A 125 28.11 29.75 -19.42
N ARG A 126 28.57 30.65 -20.30
CA ARG A 126 28.79 30.30 -21.70
C ARG A 126 30.05 29.45 -21.80
N LEU A 127 29.93 28.24 -22.34
CA LEU A 127 31.06 27.33 -22.51
C LEU A 127 32.07 27.94 -23.49
N SER A 128 33.28 28.22 -23.02
CA SER A 128 34.35 28.91 -23.78
C SER A 128 35.66 28.13 -23.82
N GLN A 129 35.79 27.07 -23.02
CA GLN A 129 37.01 26.26 -22.93
C GLN A 129 37.18 25.41 -24.19
N SER A 130 38.43 25.08 -24.51
CA SER A 130 38.81 24.10 -25.55
C SER A 130 39.15 22.73 -24.97
N VAL A 131 39.46 22.66 -23.67
CA VAL A 131 39.77 21.41 -22.95
C VAL A 131 38.87 21.30 -21.73
N TYR A 132 38.21 20.15 -21.57
CA TYR A 132 37.29 19.84 -20.48
C TYR A 132 37.78 18.59 -19.77
N GLU A 133 38.26 18.76 -18.54
CA GLU A 133 38.72 17.65 -17.72
C GLU A 133 37.57 17.16 -16.85
N ILE A 134 37.25 15.86 -16.88
CA ILE A 134 36.09 15.30 -16.18
C ILE A 134 36.45 14.02 -15.41
N ASP A 135 36.17 14.00 -14.11
CA ASP A 135 36.25 12.78 -13.30
C ASP A 135 35.02 11.89 -13.55
N CYS A 136 35.26 10.69 -14.09
CA CYS A 136 34.21 9.74 -14.43
C CYS A 136 34.16 8.51 -13.49
N SER A 137 34.88 8.54 -12.37
CA SER A 137 34.95 7.44 -11.40
C SER A 137 33.62 7.16 -10.68
N ARG A 138 32.75 8.16 -10.56
CA ARG A 138 31.41 8.03 -9.93
C ARG A 138 30.29 7.78 -10.92
N SER A 139 30.35 8.34 -12.13
CA SER A 139 29.30 8.19 -13.14
C SER A 139 29.74 8.61 -14.54
N SER A 140 29.60 7.70 -15.52
CA SER A 140 29.75 8.00 -16.96
C SER A 140 28.73 9.00 -17.53
N GLN A 141 27.68 9.32 -16.78
CA GLN A 141 26.64 10.26 -17.23
C GLN A 141 27.16 11.69 -17.35
N PHE A 142 28.21 12.06 -16.62
CA PHE A 142 28.86 13.37 -16.76
C PHE A 142 29.51 13.51 -18.15
N LEU A 143 30.31 12.51 -18.53
CA LEU A 143 30.89 12.40 -19.86
C LEU A 143 29.82 12.38 -20.96
N SER A 144 28.71 11.65 -20.74
CA SER A 144 27.60 11.61 -21.69
C SER A 144 27.00 12.99 -21.99
N GLY A 145 26.89 13.86 -20.99
CA GLY A 145 26.44 15.24 -21.21
C GLY A 145 27.41 16.06 -22.06
N LEU A 146 28.72 15.91 -21.85
CA LEU A 146 29.74 16.59 -22.66
C LEU A 146 29.77 16.09 -24.10
N LEU A 147 29.66 14.77 -24.31
CA LEU A 147 29.63 14.16 -25.65
C LEU A 147 28.43 14.62 -26.50
N ILE A 148 27.33 15.07 -25.88
CA ILE A 148 26.18 15.67 -26.57
C ILE A 148 26.35 17.19 -26.71
N ALA A 149 26.90 17.86 -25.71
CA ALA A 149 26.94 19.32 -25.66
C ALA A 149 28.06 19.95 -26.49
N LEU A 150 29.28 19.39 -26.43
CA LEU A 150 30.45 20.03 -27.04
C LEU A 150 30.43 20.04 -28.58
N PRO A 151 29.85 19.04 -29.29
CA PRO A 151 29.67 19.14 -30.74
C PRO A 151 28.81 20.33 -31.20
N LEU A 152 28.02 20.94 -30.30
CA LEU A 152 27.22 22.14 -30.59
C LEU A 152 28.04 23.43 -30.65
N LEU A 153 29.29 23.40 -30.16
CA LEU A 153 30.17 24.56 -30.16
C LEU A 153 30.80 24.77 -31.54
N ASP A 154 31.23 26.01 -31.80
CA ASP A 154 31.81 26.47 -33.06
C ASP A 154 33.31 26.18 -33.20
N ARG A 155 33.86 25.33 -32.33
CA ARG A 155 35.27 24.96 -32.28
C ARG A 155 35.47 23.52 -31.84
N ASP A 156 36.65 22.99 -32.12
CA ASP A 156 37.09 21.69 -31.60
C ASP A 156 37.25 21.76 -30.08
N CYS A 157 36.80 20.72 -29.39
CA CYS A 157 36.90 20.60 -27.93
C CYS A 157 37.44 19.22 -27.55
N GLU A 158 38.43 19.20 -26.66
CA GLU A 158 39.00 18.00 -26.07
C GLU A 158 38.35 17.71 -24.71
N ILE A 159 38.00 16.44 -24.48
CA ILE A 159 37.50 15.91 -23.22
C ILE A 159 38.59 14.99 -22.66
N VAL A 160 39.12 15.29 -21.49
CA VAL A 160 40.14 14.48 -20.81
C VAL A 160 39.50 13.79 -19.61
N ILE A 161 39.56 12.46 -19.56
CA ILE A 161 39.01 11.68 -18.46
C ILE A 161 40.02 11.63 -17.31
N LYS A 162 39.61 12.07 -16.12
CA LYS A 162 40.39 11.98 -14.88
C LYS A 162 39.93 10.80 -14.03
N ASN A 163 40.87 10.19 -13.31
CA ASN A 163 40.63 9.17 -12.27
C ASN A 163 39.82 7.93 -12.71
N GLY A 164 39.76 7.65 -14.02
CA GLY A 164 39.12 6.47 -14.60
C GLY A 164 37.67 6.66 -15.08
N LEU A 165 37.15 5.68 -15.82
CA LEU A 165 35.79 5.66 -16.38
C LEU A 165 35.07 4.39 -15.93
N VAL A 166 34.00 4.53 -15.15
CA VAL A 166 33.10 3.43 -14.79
C VAL A 166 31.86 3.42 -15.67
N SER A 167 31.25 2.26 -15.85
CA SER A 167 30.01 2.15 -16.64
C SER A 167 30.22 2.67 -18.06
N LYS A 168 31.37 2.30 -18.66
CA LYS A 168 31.80 2.70 -20.01
C LYS A 168 30.74 2.41 -21.07
N PRO A 169 30.00 1.28 -21.05
CA PRO A 169 28.97 1.00 -22.05
C PRO A 169 27.89 2.10 -22.16
N TYR A 170 27.60 2.83 -21.08
CA TYR A 170 26.67 3.95 -21.14
C TYR A 170 27.25 5.17 -21.89
N SER A 171 28.56 5.40 -21.83
CA SER A 171 29.22 6.42 -22.65
C SER A 171 29.30 5.97 -24.11
N ASP A 172 29.58 4.69 -24.35
CA ASP A 172 29.65 4.11 -25.70
C ASP A 172 28.29 4.21 -26.41
N MET A 173 27.20 3.96 -25.68
CA MET A 173 25.85 4.22 -26.16
C MET A 173 25.65 5.70 -26.53
N THR A 174 26.09 6.64 -25.69
CA THR A 174 26.02 8.07 -26.02
C THR A 174 26.80 8.39 -27.30
N LEU A 175 28.02 7.87 -27.41
CA LEU A 175 28.90 8.08 -28.55
C LEU A 175 28.29 7.53 -29.84
N HIS A 176 27.74 6.31 -29.77
CA HIS A 176 27.04 5.66 -30.88
C HIS A 176 25.83 6.50 -31.32
N THR A 177 24.93 6.86 -30.40
CA THR A 177 23.74 7.66 -30.72
C THR A 177 24.12 9.05 -31.25
N ALA A 178 25.08 9.74 -30.64
CA ALA A 178 25.50 11.06 -31.10
C ALA A 178 26.09 11.01 -32.53
N ARG A 179 26.90 9.99 -32.85
CA ARG A 179 27.45 9.77 -34.20
C ARG A 179 26.36 9.46 -35.22
N LEU A 180 25.35 8.65 -34.86
CA LEU A 180 24.18 8.40 -35.72
C LEU A 180 23.42 9.69 -36.07
N PHE A 181 23.38 10.66 -35.15
CA PHE A 181 22.79 11.98 -35.40
C PHE A 181 23.77 12.98 -36.06
N GLY A 182 24.98 12.57 -36.46
CA GLY A 182 25.94 13.40 -37.19
C GLY A 182 27.03 14.09 -36.35
N ALA A 183 27.18 13.75 -35.06
CA ALA A 183 28.30 14.25 -34.27
C ALA A 183 29.63 13.67 -34.75
N ARG A 184 30.63 14.54 -34.90
CA ARG A 184 32.02 14.16 -35.21
C ARG A 184 32.80 14.08 -33.91
N ILE A 185 32.99 12.87 -33.41
CA ILE A 185 33.68 12.59 -32.15
C ILE A 185 34.72 11.50 -32.37
N GLU A 186 35.97 11.80 -32.05
CA GLU A 186 37.10 10.88 -32.10
C GLU A 186 37.52 10.48 -30.70
N GLU A 187 37.87 9.21 -30.51
CA GLU A 187 38.42 8.71 -29.26
C GLU A 187 39.94 8.93 -29.28
N THR A 188 40.48 9.33 -28.14
CA THR A 188 41.91 9.57 -27.93
C THR A 188 42.41 8.66 -26.80
N GLU A 189 43.71 8.62 -26.56
CA GLU A 189 44.30 7.82 -25.47
C GLU A 189 43.74 8.21 -24.09
N THR A 190 43.43 9.50 -23.89
CA THR A 190 43.02 10.06 -22.59
C THR A 190 41.56 10.50 -22.52
N GLY A 191 40.77 10.30 -23.58
CA GLY A 191 39.36 10.72 -23.64
C GLY A 191 38.86 10.90 -25.06
N TYR A 192 38.32 12.08 -25.41
CA TYR A 192 37.66 12.31 -26.69
C TYR A 192 37.94 13.70 -27.29
N VAL A 193 37.96 13.81 -28.61
CA VAL A 193 37.95 15.09 -29.33
C VAL A 193 36.62 15.21 -30.07
N THR A 194 35.89 16.28 -29.79
CA THR A 194 34.65 16.64 -30.46
C THR A 194 34.92 17.76 -31.46
N ARG A 195 34.31 17.68 -32.64
CA ARG A 195 34.34 18.74 -33.66
C ARG A 195 32.96 19.39 -33.82
N PRO A 196 32.89 20.65 -34.28
CA PRO A 196 31.62 21.31 -34.58
C PRO A 196 30.75 20.45 -35.48
N SER A 197 29.52 20.21 -35.08
CA SER A 197 28.56 19.36 -35.78
C SER A 197 27.18 19.96 -35.72
N ARG A 198 26.35 19.61 -36.71
CA ARG A 198 24.92 19.86 -36.69
C ARG A 198 24.21 18.52 -36.56
N TYR A 199 23.35 18.39 -35.56
CA TYR A 199 22.56 17.20 -35.38
C TYR A 199 21.45 17.10 -36.43
N THR A 200 21.26 15.90 -36.99
CA THR A 200 20.18 15.57 -37.92
C THR A 200 19.54 14.26 -37.48
N ALA A 201 18.19 14.21 -37.47
CA ALA A 201 17.48 13.02 -37.06
C ALA A 201 17.64 11.89 -38.11
N PRO A 202 18.00 10.67 -37.70
CA PRO A 202 18.03 9.53 -38.62
C PRO A 202 16.60 9.08 -38.99
N ASP A 203 16.46 8.36 -40.11
CA ASP A 203 15.18 7.79 -40.53
C ASP A 203 14.66 6.77 -39.51
N ARG A 204 15.55 5.86 -39.07
CA ARG A 204 15.26 4.88 -38.02
C ARG A 204 15.79 5.35 -36.67
N ILE A 205 14.89 5.41 -35.70
CA ILE A 205 15.21 5.83 -34.34
C ILE A 205 15.90 4.68 -33.57
N PRO A 206 17.07 4.92 -32.95
CA PRO A 206 17.86 3.87 -32.30
C PRO A 206 17.46 3.70 -30.82
N VAL A 207 16.21 3.33 -30.56
CA VAL A 207 15.75 2.96 -29.21
C VAL A 207 15.24 1.52 -29.26
N MET A 208 15.86 0.67 -28.44
CA MET A 208 15.62 -0.76 -28.32
C MET A 208 14.90 -1.10 -27.00
N GLY A 209 14.52 -2.35 -26.82
CA GLY A 209 13.95 -2.85 -25.56
C GLY A 209 14.94 -2.77 -24.39
N ASP A 210 14.43 -2.46 -23.20
CA ASP A 210 15.24 -2.27 -21.99
C ASP A 210 15.85 -3.58 -21.48
N ARG A 211 17.19 -3.69 -21.49
CA ARG A 211 17.92 -4.89 -21.07
C ARG A 211 17.90 -5.11 -19.56
N SER A 212 17.83 -4.05 -18.74
CA SER A 212 17.69 -4.22 -17.29
C SER A 212 16.35 -4.88 -16.94
N CYS A 213 15.28 -4.53 -17.65
CA CYS A 213 13.98 -5.18 -17.53
C CYS A 213 14.01 -6.62 -18.09
N ALA A 214 14.66 -6.82 -19.24
CA ALA A 214 14.84 -8.15 -19.83
C ALA A 214 15.58 -9.11 -18.88
N ALA A 215 16.63 -8.64 -18.21
CA ALA A 215 17.41 -9.42 -17.25
C ALA A 215 16.55 -9.98 -16.10
N VAL A 216 15.48 -9.29 -15.71
CA VAL A 216 14.54 -9.79 -14.69
C VAL A 216 13.85 -11.05 -15.16
N PHE A 217 13.34 -11.06 -16.40
CA PHE A 217 12.65 -12.20 -16.99
C PHE A 217 13.63 -13.33 -17.35
N GLU A 218 14.81 -13.00 -17.86
CA GLU A 218 15.90 -13.96 -18.08
C GLU A 218 16.32 -14.64 -16.75
N ALA A 219 16.31 -13.91 -15.64
CA ALA A 219 16.55 -14.49 -14.30
C ALA A 219 15.45 -15.45 -13.85
N MET A 220 14.21 -15.29 -14.34
CA MET A 220 13.13 -16.22 -14.03
C MET A 220 13.34 -17.58 -14.72
N ASP A 221 13.86 -17.56 -15.95
CA ASP A 221 14.18 -18.78 -16.70
C ASP A 221 15.29 -19.61 -16.00
N LEU A 222 16.28 -18.95 -15.37
CA LEU A 222 17.29 -19.61 -14.55
C LEU A 222 16.68 -20.47 -13.42
N PHE A 223 15.47 -20.13 -12.98
CA PHE A 223 14.76 -20.80 -11.89
C PHE A 223 13.54 -21.60 -12.37
N GLY A 224 13.57 -22.05 -13.63
CA GLY A 224 12.57 -22.94 -14.20
C GLY A 224 11.32 -22.23 -14.75
N GLY A 225 11.41 -20.93 -15.00
CA GLY A 225 10.44 -20.21 -15.85
C GLY A 225 10.59 -20.56 -17.34
N GLU A 226 9.54 -20.27 -18.10
CA GLU A 226 9.50 -20.33 -19.57
C GLU A 226 8.99 -18.98 -20.12
N VAL A 227 9.81 -17.93 -19.98
CA VAL A 227 9.43 -16.55 -20.30
C VAL A 227 10.11 -16.05 -21.58
N THR A 228 9.32 -15.91 -22.65
CA THR A 228 9.78 -15.26 -23.88
C THR A 228 9.64 -13.75 -23.77
N THR A 229 10.66 -13.03 -24.21
CA THR A 229 10.73 -11.58 -24.01
C THR A 229 10.79 -10.90 -25.39
N LEU A 230 9.79 -10.07 -25.72
CA LEU A 230 9.48 -9.58 -27.07
C LEU A 230 10.01 -8.15 -27.26
N GLY A 231 10.47 -7.83 -28.48
CA GLY A 231 11.01 -6.53 -28.87
C GLY A 231 12.43 -6.61 -29.42
N GLU A 232 12.81 -5.62 -30.23
CA GLU A 232 14.19 -5.51 -30.74
C GLU A 232 15.16 -5.22 -29.59
N ARG A 233 16.37 -5.76 -29.69
CA ARG A 233 17.45 -5.59 -28.71
C ARG A 233 18.74 -5.30 -29.45
N ASP A 234 19.64 -4.59 -28.79
CA ASP A 234 21.02 -4.47 -29.22
C ASP A 234 22.00 -4.95 -28.14
N ASP A 235 23.26 -5.02 -28.55
CA ASP A 235 24.37 -5.43 -27.72
C ASP A 235 25.10 -4.24 -27.07
N LEU A 236 24.51 -3.05 -27.05
CA LEU A 236 25.13 -1.85 -26.47
C LEU A 236 24.76 -1.67 -24.99
N GLN A 237 23.60 -2.15 -24.58
CA GLN A 237 23.17 -2.06 -23.19
C GLN A 237 23.94 -3.08 -22.31
N PRO A 238 24.61 -2.63 -21.23
CA PRO A 238 25.52 -3.48 -20.44
C PRO A 238 24.82 -4.64 -19.72
N ASP A 239 23.55 -4.47 -19.40
CA ASP A 239 22.73 -5.44 -18.67
C ASP A 239 22.51 -6.74 -19.46
N GLN A 240 22.80 -6.77 -20.76
CA GLN A 240 22.75 -7.98 -21.58
C GLN A 240 23.64 -9.13 -21.06
N ARG A 241 24.67 -8.79 -20.28
CA ARG A 241 25.66 -9.75 -19.77
C ARG A 241 25.13 -10.61 -18.64
N PHE A 242 23.91 -10.37 -18.15
CA PHE A 242 23.34 -11.06 -16.99
C PHE A 242 23.48 -12.58 -17.06
N LEU A 243 23.01 -13.22 -18.15
CA LEU A 243 23.10 -14.68 -18.31
C LEU A 243 24.55 -15.19 -18.35
N LEU A 244 25.47 -14.41 -18.93
CA LEU A 244 26.89 -14.78 -19.04
C LEU A 244 27.59 -14.80 -17.69
N ILE A 245 27.26 -13.85 -16.79
CA ILE A 245 28.01 -13.63 -15.55
C ILE A 245 27.32 -14.17 -14.29
N SER A 246 26.01 -14.45 -14.34
CA SER A 246 25.24 -14.90 -13.16
C SER A 246 25.72 -16.23 -12.55
N SER A 247 26.35 -17.09 -13.34
CA SER A 247 26.91 -18.37 -12.90
C SER A 247 28.29 -18.26 -12.28
N LEU A 248 29.04 -17.17 -12.50
CA LEU A 248 30.42 -17.02 -12.04
C LEU A 248 30.53 -16.93 -10.51
N PRO A 249 31.62 -17.42 -9.90
CA PRO A 249 31.88 -17.27 -8.46
C PRO A 249 32.40 -15.88 -8.09
N GLU A 250 33.00 -15.17 -9.04
CA GLU A 250 33.49 -13.80 -8.88
C GLU A 250 32.91 -12.93 -10.01
N ILE A 251 32.25 -11.83 -9.64
CA ILE A 251 31.54 -10.96 -10.60
C ILE A 251 31.89 -9.50 -10.32
N ASP A 252 32.32 -8.77 -11.34
CA ASP A 252 32.50 -7.32 -11.27
C ASP A 252 31.30 -6.59 -11.89
N VAL A 253 30.62 -5.76 -11.08
CA VAL A 253 29.48 -4.94 -11.52
C VAL A 253 29.85 -3.47 -11.81
N ALA A 254 31.14 -3.17 -12.04
CA ALA A 254 31.63 -1.85 -12.46
C ALA A 254 30.84 -1.28 -13.66
N ASP A 255 30.58 -2.12 -14.66
CA ASP A 255 29.92 -1.72 -15.91
C ASP A 255 28.42 -2.03 -15.99
N CYS A 256 27.92 -2.89 -15.10
CA CYS A 256 26.51 -3.28 -15.04
C CYS A 256 25.92 -3.09 -13.62
N PRO A 257 25.98 -1.87 -13.06
CA PRO A 257 25.64 -1.61 -11.66
C PRO A 257 24.20 -1.92 -11.28
N ASP A 258 23.31 -1.99 -12.27
CA ASP A 258 21.89 -2.23 -12.09
C ASP A 258 21.56 -3.73 -11.97
N LEU A 259 22.49 -4.61 -12.38
CA LEU A 259 22.37 -6.06 -12.23
C LEU A 259 22.67 -6.58 -10.81
N LEU A 260 23.33 -5.78 -9.94
CA LEU A 260 23.74 -6.23 -8.61
C LEU A 260 22.62 -6.96 -7.82
N PRO A 261 21.39 -6.43 -7.69
CA PRO A 261 20.34 -7.13 -6.95
C PRO A 261 19.94 -8.48 -7.56
N LEU A 262 19.85 -8.56 -8.89
CA LEU A 262 19.50 -9.80 -9.59
C LEU A 262 20.61 -10.84 -9.49
N LEU A 263 21.87 -10.44 -9.65
CA LEU A 263 23.03 -11.33 -9.54
C LEU A 263 23.16 -11.90 -8.12
N ALA A 264 22.86 -11.10 -7.10
CA ALA A 264 22.87 -11.56 -5.72
C ALA A 264 21.76 -12.59 -5.45
N VAL A 265 20.55 -12.39 -5.98
CA VAL A 265 19.47 -13.40 -5.91
C VAL A 265 19.82 -14.64 -6.73
N ALA A 266 20.44 -14.48 -7.90
CA ALA A 266 20.96 -15.59 -8.70
C ALA A 266 21.97 -16.43 -7.90
N ALA A 267 22.85 -15.77 -7.15
CA ALA A 267 23.82 -16.41 -6.26
C ALA A 267 23.15 -17.15 -5.08
N CYS A 268 22.04 -16.64 -4.51
CA CYS A 268 21.28 -17.38 -3.50
C CYS A 268 20.71 -18.71 -4.03
N GLY A 269 20.36 -18.75 -5.31
CA GLY A 269 19.78 -19.92 -5.98
C GLY A 269 20.76 -21.01 -6.36
N LYS A 270 22.07 -20.83 -6.12
CA LYS A 270 23.11 -21.86 -6.29
C LYS A 270 23.79 -22.16 -4.96
N ALA A 271 24.41 -23.34 -4.83
CA ALA A 271 25.20 -23.67 -3.64
C ALA A 271 26.61 -23.08 -3.76
N GLY A 272 27.11 -22.50 -2.67
CA GLY A 272 28.47 -21.96 -2.56
C GLY A 272 28.54 -20.44 -2.58
N ASP A 273 29.76 -19.94 -2.36
CA ASP A 273 30.00 -18.50 -2.21
C ASP A 273 30.10 -17.81 -3.56
N THR A 274 29.55 -16.60 -3.65
CA THR A 274 29.74 -15.69 -4.78
C THR A 274 30.16 -14.32 -4.27
N VAL A 275 31.25 -13.79 -4.82
CA VAL A 275 31.78 -12.45 -4.48
C VAL A 275 31.44 -11.50 -5.63
N ILE A 276 30.70 -10.44 -5.31
CA ILE A 276 30.35 -9.40 -6.27
C ILE A 276 31.12 -8.11 -5.91
N SER A 277 32.05 -7.68 -6.77
CA SER A 277 32.92 -6.49 -6.58
C SER A 277 32.41 -5.26 -7.36
N GLY A 278 33.01 -4.08 -7.12
CA GLY A 278 32.59 -2.84 -7.78
C GLY A 278 31.29 -2.27 -7.22
N THR A 279 31.00 -2.50 -5.94
CA THR A 279 29.71 -2.14 -5.31
C THR A 279 29.75 -0.82 -4.52
N ALA A 280 30.91 -0.30 -4.12
CA ALA A 280 31.05 0.82 -3.18
C ALA A 280 30.29 2.08 -3.64
N ARG A 281 30.36 2.41 -4.94
CA ARG A 281 29.71 3.59 -5.53
C ARG A 281 28.18 3.49 -5.60
N LEU A 282 27.62 2.31 -5.36
CA LEU A 282 26.18 2.06 -5.42
C LEU A 282 25.46 2.46 -4.12
N SER A 283 26.21 2.77 -3.06
CA SER A 283 25.70 3.26 -1.77
C SER A 283 25.00 4.63 -1.86
N SER A 284 25.36 5.44 -2.86
CA SER A 284 24.87 6.82 -3.05
C SER A 284 23.82 6.98 -4.16
N LYS A 285 23.16 5.87 -4.56
CA LYS A 285 22.20 5.82 -5.67
C LYS A 285 20.76 6.04 -5.17
N GLU A 286 19.81 5.23 -5.63
CA GLU A 286 18.40 5.31 -5.21
C GLU A 286 18.21 4.85 -3.76
N SER A 287 18.99 3.87 -3.36
CA SER A 287 19.19 3.42 -1.99
C SER A 287 20.68 3.17 -1.76
N ASP A 288 21.07 2.84 -0.52
CA ASP A 288 22.32 2.13 -0.29
C ASP A 288 22.16 0.71 -0.85
N ARG A 289 22.44 0.53 -2.14
CA ARG A 289 22.07 -0.68 -2.87
C ARG A 289 22.75 -1.94 -2.32
N PRO A 290 24.06 -1.97 -2.02
CA PRO A 290 24.69 -3.14 -1.44
C PRO A 290 24.06 -3.55 -0.10
N ARG A 291 23.82 -2.58 0.80
CA ARG A 291 23.15 -2.84 2.08
C ARG A 291 21.69 -3.24 1.93
N SER A 292 20.99 -2.68 0.95
CA SER A 292 19.59 -3.03 0.66
C SER A 292 19.47 -4.46 0.13
N VAL A 293 20.43 -4.90 -0.71
CA VAL A 293 20.49 -6.28 -1.20
C VAL A 293 20.87 -7.25 -0.08
N GLU A 294 21.87 -6.91 0.75
CA GLU A 294 22.22 -7.69 1.94
C GLU A 294 20.98 -7.91 2.82
N ARG A 295 20.26 -6.83 3.12
CA ARG A 295 19.02 -6.88 3.91
C ARG A 295 17.92 -7.70 3.24
N LEU A 296 17.68 -7.52 1.94
CA LEU A 296 16.70 -8.30 1.18
C LEU A 296 16.97 -9.81 1.34
N ILE A 297 18.22 -10.24 1.15
CA ILE A 297 18.60 -11.65 1.26
C ILE A 297 18.39 -12.17 2.69
N ARG A 298 18.83 -11.41 3.70
CA ARG A 298 18.69 -11.77 5.12
C ARG A 298 17.23 -11.83 5.58
N ASP A 299 16.41 -10.87 5.17
CA ASP A 299 14.97 -10.82 5.46
C ASP A 299 14.23 -12.04 4.88
N LEU A 300 14.70 -12.55 3.73
CA LEU A 300 14.20 -13.77 3.09
C LEU A 300 14.88 -15.05 3.58
N GLY A 301 15.72 -14.98 4.61
CA GLY A 301 16.34 -16.13 5.26
C GLY A 301 17.60 -16.68 4.58
N GLY A 302 18.21 -15.93 3.67
CA GLY A 302 19.53 -16.22 3.11
C GLY A 302 20.66 -15.51 3.86
N GLU A 303 21.90 -15.70 3.40
CA GLU A 303 23.08 -15.12 4.01
C GLU A 303 23.90 -14.33 2.98
N ALA A 304 24.16 -13.06 3.30
CA ALA A 304 24.97 -12.16 2.49
C ALA A 304 25.62 -11.10 3.40
N VAL A 305 26.77 -10.58 2.97
CA VAL A 305 27.55 -9.58 3.70
C VAL A 305 28.07 -8.51 2.74
N ALA A 306 27.61 -7.27 2.90
CA ALA A 306 28.18 -6.12 2.19
C ALA A 306 29.34 -5.52 3.00
N SER A 307 30.51 -5.39 2.39
CA SER A 307 31.72 -4.84 3.01
C SER A 307 32.57 -4.08 2.00
N GLY A 308 32.77 -2.78 2.24
CA GLY A 308 33.59 -1.94 1.36
C GLY A 308 33.09 -1.92 -0.08
N ASP A 309 33.87 -2.49 -1.00
CA ASP A 309 33.54 -2.58 -2.42
C ASP A 309 32.93 -3.93 -2.85
N THR A 310 32.71 -4.85 -1.91
CA THR A 310 32.17 -6.17 -2.21
C THR A 310 30.83 -6.47 -1.52
N LEU A 311 30.04 -7.32 -2.16
CA LEU A 311 28.91 -8.05 -1.58
C LEU A 311 29.21 -9.54 -1.75
N THR A 312 29.39 -10.25 -0.63
CA THR A 312 29.52 -11.71 -0.63
C THR A 312 28.16 -12.33 -0.36
N VAL A 313 27.73 -13.27 -1.20
CA VAL A 313 26.51 -14.05 -1.02
C VAL A 313 26.89 -15.50 -0.75
N HIS A 314 26.40 -16.06 0.36
CA HIS A 314 26.58 -17.46 0.72
C HIS A 314 25.36 -18.23 0.23
N GLY A 315 25.48 -18.80 -0.97
CA GLY A 315 24.39 -19.46 -1.67
C GLY A 315 24.02 -20.82 -1.06
N SER A 316 22.76 -20.99 -0.70
CA SER A 316 22.18 -22.22 -0.15
C SER A 316 21.35 -23.01 -1.18
N GLY A 317 21.09 -22.43 -2.36
CA GLY A 317 20.19 -22.97 -3.38
C GLY A 317 18.71 -22.58 -3.21
N TRP A 318 18.33 -21.98 -2.08
CA TRP A 318 16.93 -21.63 -1.76
C TRP A 318 16.85 -20.50 -0.72
N LEU A 319 15.70 -19.83 -0.66
CA LEU A 319 15.37 -18.83 0.37
C LEU A 319 14.14 -19.26 1.17
N ARG A 320 13.99 -18.76 2.40
CA ARG A 320 12.82 -19.08 3.23
C ARG A 320 11.55 -18.35 2.77
N GLY A 321 11.69 -17.17 2.19
CA GLY A 321 10.58 -16.23 2.07
C GLY A 321 10.38 -15.44 3.37
N GLY A 322 9.49 -14.44 3.35
CA GLY A 322 9.33 -13.50 4.45
C GLY A 322 9.01 -12.08 3.98
N ALA A 323 8.94 -11.14 4.93
CA ALA A 323 8.70 -9.74 4.63
C ALA A 323 10.00 -9.01 4.33
N CYS A 324 10.03 -8.23 3.25
CA CYS A 324 11.18 -7.45 2.84
C CYS A 324 10.74 -6.08 2.28
N SER A 325 11.68 -5.14 2.18
CA SER A 325 11.43 -3.81 1.65
C SER A 325 12.14 -3.61 0.31
N ALA A 326 11.46 -2.97 -0.64
CA ALA A 326 12.08 -2.46 -1.85
C ALA A 326 13.05 -1.29 -1.58
N CYS A 327 13.02 -0.69 -0.38
CA CYS A 327 13.84 0.47 -0.01
C CYS A 327 13.69 1.67 -0.98
N GLY A 328 12.59 1.74 -1.73
CA GLY A 328 12.36 2.74 -2.77
C GLY A 328 13.21 2.57 -4.04
N ASP A 329 13.99 1.49 -4.17
CA ASP A 329 14.76 1.13 -5.37
C ASP A 329 14.04 0.00 -6.12
N HIS A 330 13.59 0.31 -7.33
CA HIS A 330 12.85 -0.61 -8.19
C HIS A 330 13.61 -1.90 -8.53
N ARG A 331 14.94 -1.87 -8.51
CA ARG A 331 15.79 -3.03 -8.79
C ARG A 331 15.74 -4.04 -7.64
N ILE A 332 15.57 -3.56 -6.40
CA ILE A 332 15.35 -4.41 -5.22
C ILE A 332 13.96 -5.06 -5.31
N ALA A 333 12.95 -4.33 -5.78
CA ALA A 333 11.63 -4.89 -6.03
C ALA A 333 11.63 -5.98 -7.12
N PHE A 334 12.37 -5.78 -8.21
CA PHE A 334 12.58 -6.82 -9.23
C PHE A 334 13.29 -8.05 -8.66
N ALA A 335 14.37 -7.83 -7.89
CA ALA A 335 15.09 -8.90 -7.23
C ALA A 335 14.20 -9.69 -6.25
N ALA A 336 13.32 -9.02 -5.48
CA ALA A 336 12.37 -9.68 -4.59
C ALA A 336 11.36 -10.56 -5.36
N ALA A 337 10.92 -10.13 -6.54
CA ALA A 337 10.04 -10.94 -7.39
C ALA A 337 10.75 -12.21 -7.90
N VAL A 338 12.00 -12.09 -8.36
CA VAL A 338 12.81 -13.26 -8.77
C VAL A 338 13.11 -14.15 -7.56
N ALA A 339 13.44 -13.57 -6.41
CA ALA A 339 13.72 -14.30 -5.17
C ALA A 339 12.53 -15.15 -4.71
N SER A 340 11.30 -14.74 -5.01
CA SER A 340 10.13 -15.57 -4.71
C SER A 340 10.16 -16.94 -5.41
N LEU A 341 10.79 -17.07 -6.59
CA LEU A 341 10.84 -18.32 -7.35
C LEU A 341 11.71 -19.40 -6.70
N ILE A 342 12.67 -18.97 -5.88
CA ILE A 342 13.57 -19.82 -5.09
C ILE A 342 13.20 -19.82 -3.60
N SER A 343 12.10 -19.16 -3.21
CA SER A 343 11.65 -19.08 -1.83
C SER A 343 10.69 -20.23 -1.47
N THR A 344 10.89 -20.90 -0.33
CA THR A 344 10.00 -21.97 0.14
C THR A 344 8.66 -21.44 0.69
N GLY A 345 8.64 -20.19 1.18
CA GLY A 345 7.46 -19.44 1.59
C GLY A 345 7.20 -18.19 0.73
N PRO A 346 6.06 -17.50 0.93
CA PRO A 346 5.72 -16.30 0.17
C PRO A 346 6.69 -15.14 0.49
N VAL A 347 6.90 -14.28 -0.51
CA VAL A 347 7.64 -13.01 -0.36
C VAL A 347 6.64 -11.88 -0.16
N ILE A 348 6.75 -11.17 0.95
CA ILE A 348 5.88 -10.04 1.30
C ILE A 348 6.67 -8.75 1.10
N LEU A 349 6.53 -8.14 -0.09
CA LEU A 349 7.28 -6.97 -0.50
C LEU A 349 6.57 -5.67 -0.13
N GLU A 350 7.25 -4.80 0.61
CA GLU A 350 6.83 -3.42 0.84
C GLU A 350 7.49 -2.44 -0.14
N GLY A 351 6.76 -1.43 -0.60
CA GLY A 351 7.28 -0.42 -1.52
C GLY A 351 7.26 -0.86 -3.00
N ALA A 352 6.43 -1.85 -3.35
CA ALA A 352 6.35 -2.42 -4.70
C ALA A 352 6.00 -1.39 -5.81
N GLU A 353 5.37 -0.27 -5.47
CA GLU A 353 5.03 0.82 -6.40
C GLU A 353 6.26 1.49 -7.02
N CYS A 354 7.45 1.33 -6.43
CA CYS A 354 8.68 1.93 -6.97
C CYS A 354 9.04 1.41 -8.36
N THR A 355 8.55 0.22 -8.77
CA THR A 355 8.77 -0.32 -10.13
C THR A 355 8.18 0.57 -11.22
N ALA A 356 7.18 1.40 -10.91
CA ALA A 356 6.61 2.33 -11.89
C ALA A 356 7.61 3.36 -12.43
N LYS A 357 8.74 3.57 -11.75
CA LYS A 357 9.83 4.44 -12.22
C LYS A 357 10.53 3.93 -13.48
N SER A 358 10.50 2.62 -13.76
CA SER A 358 11.18 2.02 -14.91
C SER A 358 10.30 1.06 -15.70
N ALA A 359 9.43 0.30 -15.04
CA ALA A 359 8.55 -0.68 -15.64
C ALA A 359 7.12 -0.55 -15.05
N PRO A 360 6.29 0.38 -15.55
CA PRO A 360 4.96 0.67 -15.00
C PRO A 360 3.99 -0.52 -15.02
N ARG A 361 4.17 -1.45 -15.96
CA ARG A 361 3.35 -2.68 -16.07
C ARG A 361 3.94 -3.90 -15.36
N PHE A 362 5.09 -3.78 -14.72
CA PHE A 362 5.86 -4.92 -14.22
C PHE A 362 5.03 -5.97 -13.48
N TRP A 363 4.24 -5.53 -12.50
CA TRP A 363 3.41 -6.44 -11.70
C TRP A 363 2.26 -7.08 -12.48
N ASP A 364 1.74 -6.41 -13.50
CA ASP A 364 0.67 -6.98 -14.34
C ASP A 364 1.25 -7.95 -15.37
N ASP A 365 2.45 -7.68 -15.89
CA ASP A 365 3.17 -8.59 -16.76
C ASP A 365 3.57 -9.88 -16.01
N LEU A 366 3.99 -9.78 -14.74
CA LEU A 366 4.21 -10.96 -13.90
C LEU A 366 2.95 -11.80 -13.67
N LYS A 367 1.80 -11.14 -13.41
CA LYS A 367 0.52 -11.86 -13.27
C LYS A 367 0.12 -12.57 -14.57
N LYS A 368 0.34 -11.94 -15.73
CA LYS A 368 0.09 -12.56 -17.05
C LYS A 368 0.96 -13.78 -17.30
N LEU A 369 2.19 -13.76 -16.79
CA LEU A 369 3.08 -14.93 -16.79
C LEU A 369 2.67 -16.02 -15.79
N GLY A 370 1.60 -15.81 -15.02
CA GLY A 370 1.10 -16.79 -14.05
C GLY A 370 1.72 -16.67 -12.65
N VAL A 371 2.52 -15.64 -12.36
CA VAL A 371 3.00 -15.37 -11.00
C VAL A 371 1.86 -14.81 -10.16
N ILE A 372 1.61 -15.40 -9.00
CA ILE A 372 0.56 -14.94 -8.08
C ILE A 372 1.07 -13.73 -7.31
N CYS A 373 0.72 -12.53 -7.78
CA CYS A 373 0.96 -11.27 -7.07
C CYS A 373 -0.35 -10.76 -6.47
N LYS A 374 -0.55 -11.02 -5.17
CA LYS A 374 -1.68 -10.49 -4.41
C LYS A 374 -1.28 -9.13 -3.86
N ARG A 375 -2.17 -8.14 -3.93
CA ARG A 375 -1.98 -6.95 -3.09
C ARG A 375 -1.98 -7.48 -1.65
N GLY A 376 -0.90 -7.21 -0.92
CA GLY A 376 -0.92 -7.44 0.51
C GLY A 376 -2.04 -6.56 1.02
N GLU A 377 -3.19 -7.15 1.32
CA GLU A 377 -4.17 -6.47 2.13
C GLU A 377 -3.40 -6.10 3.39
N GLY A 378 -3.20 -4.81 3.60
CA GLY A 378 -2.79 -4.34 4.90
C GLY A 378 -3.74 -4.98 5.91
N MET A 379 -3.21 -5.36 7.06
CA MET A 379 -4.01 -5.63 8.25
C MET A 379 -5.22 -4.68 8.27
N ASP A 380 -6.45 -5.21 8.42
CA ASP A 380 -7.70 -4.43 8.38
C ASP A 380 -7.69 -3.42 9.54
N THR A 381 -7.09 -2.25 9.28
CA THR A 381 -6.73 -1.23 10.28
C THR A 381 -7.60 0.00 10.08
N ILE A 382 -8.23 0.45 11.16
CA ILE A 382 -8.97 1.71 11.24
C ILE A 382 -8.35 2.61 12.32
N GLY A 383 -8.53 3.92 12.20
CA GLY A 383 -8.03 4.93 13.13
C GLY A 383 -6.72 5.59 12.69
N LYS A 384 -6.47 6.79 13.19
CA LYS A 384 -5.24 7.58 13.06
C LYS A 384 -4.47 7.53 14.38
N ASN A 385 -5.13 7.87 15.49
CA ASN A 385 -4.50 7.95 16.82
C ASN A 385 -4.68 6.65 17.61
N ILE A 386 -5.93 6.16 17.67
CA ILE A 386 -6.31 4.88 18.22
C ILE A 386 -6.50 3.90 17.06
N ARG A 387 -5.42 3.20 16.73
CA ARG A 387 -5.41 2.29 15.59
C ARG A 387 -5.87 0.90 16.03
N LEU A 388 -6.98 0.44 15.46
CA LEU A 388 -7.50 -0.90 15.65
C LEU A 388 -7.25 -1.71 14.39
N THR A 389 -6.51 -2.80 14.53
CA THR A 389 -6.46 -3.88 13.55
C THR A 389 -7.30 -5.05 14.02
N LEU A 390 -8.16 -5.60 13.17
CA LEU A 390 -8.79 -6.91 13.39
C LEU A 390 -8.04 -8.02 12.64
N THR A 391 -7.89 -9.19 13.28
CA THR A 391 -7.15 -10.33 12.74
C THR A 391 -7.95 -11.62 12.82
N GLY A 392 -7.62 -12.57 11.93
CA GLY A 392 -8.25 -13.90 11.89
C GLY A 392 -9.59 -13.93 11.15
N ALA A 393 -10.29 -15.05 11.29
CA ALA A 393 -11.59 -15.32 10.66
C ALA A 393 -12.37 -16.35 11.48
N SER A 394 -13.68 -16.50 11.22
CA SER A 394 -14.53 -17.44 11.98
C SER A 394 -14.07 -18.90 11.98
N HIS A 395 -13.39 -19.34 10.92
CA HIS A 395 -12.87 -20.72 10.79
C HIS A 395 -11.33 -20.80 10.87
N ALA A 396 -10.68 -19.67 11.13
CA ALA A 396 -9.24 -19.66 11.43
C ALA A 396 -8.99 -20.23 12.84
N PRO A 397 -7.74 -20.59 13.21
CA PRO A 397 -7.41 -21.03 14.56
C PRO A 397 -7.79 -20.03 15.67
N SER A 398 -7.87 -18.74 15.31
CA SER A 398 -8.29 -17.68 16.21
C SER A 398 -8.83 -16.47 15.46
N VAL A 399 -9.53 -15.61 16.20
CA VAL A 399 -9.77 -14.20 15.86
C VAL A 399 -9.06 -13.31 16.87
N GLY A 400 -8.72 -12.08 16.52
CA GLY A 400 -8.01 -11.20 17.43
C GLY A 400 -8.04 -9.74 17.02
N CYS A 401 -7.36 -8.92 17.81
CA CYS A 401 -7.11 -7.53 17.49
C CYS A 401 -5.71 -7.08 17.94
N VAL A 402 -5.22 -6.05 17.27
CA VAL A 402 -4.11 -5.21 17.74
C VAL A 402 -4.66 -3.80 17.92
N LEU A 403 -4.59 -3.28 19.15
CA LEU A 403 -5.03 -1.95 19.51
C LEU A 403 -3.83 -1.09 19.90
N GLU A 404 -3.57 -0.04 19.13
CA GLU A 404 -2.48 0.90 19.32
C GLU A 404 -3.01 2.26 19.79
N GLY A 405 -2.12 3.09 20.36
CA GLY A 405 -2.47 4.45 20.83
C GLY A 405 -3.01 4.53 22.25
N ILE A 406 -3.11 3.39 22.96
CA ILE A 406 -3.54 3.38 24.36
C ILE A 406 -2.40 3.89 25.27
N PRO A 407 -2.63 4.92 26.10
CA PRO A 407 -1.60 5.46 26.99
C PRO A 407 -1.04 4.43 27.96
N LYS A 408 0.22 4.59 28.37
CA LYS A 408 0.85 3.81 29.44
C LYS A 408 0.24 4.14 30.81
N GLY A 409 0.14 3.14 31.69
CA GLY A 409 -0.24 3.32 33.09
C GLY A 409 -1.75 3.28 33.35
N VAL A 410 -2.56 2.89 32.37
CA VAL A 410 -4.00 2.74 32.54
C VAL A 410 -4.28 1.36 33.13
N ALA A 411 -4.79 1.32 34.37
CA ALA A 411 -5.33 0.10 34.96
C ALA A 411 -6.62 -0.31 34.22
N LEU A 412 -6.65 -1.56 33.77
CA LEU A 412 -7.73 -2.19 33.03
C LEU A 412 -8.49 -3.17 33.94
N ASP A 413 -9.81 -3.00 34.00
CA ASP A 413 -10.71 -3.94 34.65
C ASP A 413 -11.01 -5.10 33.71
N MET A 414 -10.35 -6.23 33.96
CA MET A 414 -10.50 -7.44 33.16
C MET A 414 -11.86 -8.12 33.36
N ASP A 415 -12.50 -7.94 34.51
CA ASP A 415 -13.80 -8.55 34.79
C ASP A 415 -14.92 -7.78 34.09
N ALA A 416 -14.81 -6.45 34.02
CA ALA A 416 -15.67 -5.63 33.17
C ALA A 416 -15.56 -6.00 31.69
N MET A 417 -14.35 -6.28 31.18
CA MET A 417 -14.15 -6.75 29.79
C MET A 417 -14.80 -8.10 29.54
N ARG A 418 -14.60 -9.05 30.46
CA ARG A 418 -15.27 -10.36 30.40
C ARG A 418 -16.79 -10.22 30.46
N PHE A 419 -17.29 -9.26 31.22
CA PHE A 419 -18.72 -8.97 31.28
C PHE A 419 -19.26 -8.45 29.93
N ASP A 420 -18.58 -7.52 29.26
CA ASP A 420 -18.95 -7.06 27.92
C ASP A 420 -18.89 -8.20 26.89
N ILE A 421 -17.85 -9.05 26.93
CA ILE A 421 -17.76 -10.24 26.09
C ILE A 421 -18.93 -11.21 26.37
N LYS A 422 -19.31 -11.38 27.63
CA LYS A 422 -20.46 -12.21 28.03
C LYS A 422 -21.78 -11.62 27.53
N ARG A 423 -21.99 -10.30 27.62
CA ARG A 423 -23.16 -9.61 27.05
C ARG A 423 -23.29 -9.84 25.54
N ARG A 424 -22.15 -9.86 24.83
CA ARG A 424 -22.08 -10.19 23.39
C ARG A 424 -22.38 -11.67 23.11
N SER A 425 -22.06 -12.57 24.03
CA SER A 425 -22.22 -14.01 23.86
C SER A 425 -23.69 -14.43 23.84
N ALA A 426 -24.01 -15.37 22.96
CA ALA A 426 -25.35 -15.94 22.76
C ALA A 426 -25.83 -16.85 23.92
N ALA A 427 -24.97 -17.16 24.89
CA ALA A 427 -25.21 -18.17 25.92
C ALA A 427 -26.45 -17.88 26.80
N SER A 428 -26.88 -16.62 26.85
CA SER A 428 -28.03 -16.16 27.64
C SER A 428 -29.39 -16.31 26.95
N PHE A 429 -29.44 -16.63 25.64
CA PHE A 429 -30.68 -16.62 24.85
C PHE A 429 -30.86 -17.93 24.06
N GLY A 430 -31.95 -18.67 24.33
CA GLY A 430 -32.26 -19.98 23.71
C GLY A 430 -32.50 -19.98 22.18
N TYR A 431 -32.34 -18.83 21.53
CA TYR A 431 -32.68 -18.57 20.13
C TYR A 431 -31.48 -18.15 19.26
N ALA A 432 -30.26 -18.20 19.81
CA ALA A 432 -29.03 -17.81 19.12
C ALA A 432 -28.16 -19.03 18.72
N THR A 433 -27.09 -18.79 17.94
CA THR A 433 -26.20 -19.86 17.43
C THR A 433 -25.58 -20.74 18.54
N ASN A 434 -25.51 -22.05 18.32
CA ASN A 434 -25.05 -23.09 19.28
C ASN A 434 -23.52 -23.15 19.53
N ARG A 435 -22.76 -22.09 19.32
CA ARG A 435 -21.28 -22.16 19.44
C ARG A 435 -20.87 -22.22 20.92
N HIS A 436 -20.31 -23.37 21.33
CA HIS A 436 -19.74 -23.60 22.66
C HIS A 436 -18.24 -23.27 22.68
N GLU A 437 -17.85 -22.07 22.28
CA GLU A 437 -16.47 -21.59 22.39
C GLU A 437 -16.30 -20.86 23.73
N ALA A 438 -15.18 -21.05 24.42
CA ALA A 438 -14.84 -20.20 25.57
C ALA A 438 -14.29 -18.89 24.99
N ASP A 439 -15.10 -17.83 24.99
CA ASP A 439 -14.72 -16.49 24.51
C ASP A 439 -13.75 -15.80 25.48
N GLU A 440 -12.67 -16.48 25.88
CA GLU A 440 -11.67 -15.93 26.80
C GLU A 440 -10.55 -15.24 26.01
N PRO A 441 -10.22 -13.97 26.33
CA PRO A 441 -9.13 -13.26 25.68
C PRO A 441 -7.76 -13.74 26.19
N GLU A 442 -6.87 -14.11 25.27
CA GLU A 442 -5.44 -14.27 25.52
C GLU A 442 -4.72 -12.97 25.12
N ILE A 443 -4.33 -12.15 26.09
CA ILE A 443 -3.57 -10.92 25.84
C ILE A 443 -2.09 -11.27 25.69
N LEU A 444 -1.54 -10.99 24.52
CA LEU A 444 -0.15 -11.33 24.15
C LEU A 444 0.83 -10.19 24.38
N SER A 445 0.37 -8.93 24.36
CA SER A 445 1.22 -7.74 24.52
C SER A 445 0.42 -6.53 25.00
N GLY A 446 1.12 -5.48 25.44
CA GLY A 446 0.55 -4.15 25.72
C GLY A 446 -0.08 -3.99 27.11
N VAL A 447 -0.24 -5.08 27.87
CA VAL A 447 -0.75 -5.09 29.24
C VAL A 447 0.14 -5.96 30.11
N GLU A 448 0.56 -5.45 31.27
CA GLU A 448 1.34 -6.17 32.27
C GLU A 448 0.71 -5.94 33.65
N ASN A 449 0.43 -7.02 34.39
CA ASN A 449 -0.24 -6.97 35.70
C ASN A 449 -1.55 -6.16 35.70
N GLY A 450 -2.33 -6.25 34.61
CA GLY A 450 -3.59 -5.50 34.45
C GLY A 450 -3.42 -4.02 34.13
N VAL A 451 -2.21 -3.55 33.84
CA VAL A 451 -1.90 -2.14 33.53
C VAL A 451 -1.32 -2.03 32.12
N THR A 452 -1.76 -1.04 31.35
CA THR A 452 -1.25 -0.80 29.99
C THR A 452 0.21 -0.35 30.01
N THR A 453 1.02 -0.87 29.09
CA THR A 453 2.45 -0.54 29.01
C THR A 453 2.75 0.63 28.06
N GLY A 454 1.77 1.05 27.26
CA GLY A 454 1.91 2.01 26.16
C GLY A 454 2.33 1.36 24.84
N ALA A 455 2.71 0.08 24.85
CA ALA A 455 2.87 -0.71 23.63
C ALA A 455 1.50 -1.19 23.10
N ALA A 456 1.46 -1.66 21.86
CA ALA A 456 0.25 -2.19 21.24
C ALA A 456 -0.35 -3.35 22.07
N ILE A 457 -1.66 -3.26 22.35
CA ILE A 457 -2.41 -4.32 23.02
C ILE A 457 -2.81 -5.34 21.97
N THR A 458 -2.24 -6.54 22.05
CA THR A 458 -2.60 -7.65 21.16
C THR A 458 -3.41 -8.66 21.95
N ALA A 459 -4.62 -8.98 21.47
CA ALA A 459 -5.49 -9.97 22.09
C ALA A 459 -5.98 -10.99 21.07
N VAL A 460 -6.04 -12.26 21.47
CA VAL A 460 -6.42 -13.38 20.62
C VAL A 460 -7.46 -14.24 21.32
N PHE A 461 -8.46 -14.68 20.57
CA PHE A 461 -9.53 -15.59 20.98
C PHE A 461 -9.43 -16.87 20.14
N ARG A 462 -9.17 -18.00 20.79
CA ARG A 462 -9.01 -19.28 20.09
C ARG A 462 -10.36 -19.84 19.67
N ASN A 463 -10.49 -20.21 18.40
CA ASN A 463 -11.67 -20.90 17.89
C ASN A 463 -11.50 -22.41 18.11
N ARG A 464 -12.60 -23.14 18.36
CA ARG A 464 -12.55 -24.62 18.37
C ARG A 464 -12.50 -25.13 16.93
N ALA A 465 -11.86 -26.29 16.71
CA ALA A 465 -11.80 -26.91 15.39
C ALA A 465 -13.23 -27.12 14.84
N TYR A 466 -13.52 -26.47 13.72
CA TYR A 466 -14.83 -26.49 13.08
C TYR A 466 -14.75 -27.26 11.76
N ASP A 467 -15.76 -28.08 11.49
CA ASP A 467 -15.86 -28.83 10.24
C ASP A 467 -16.11 -27.88 9.05
N ARG A 468 -15.31 -28.01 8.00
CA ARG A 468 -15.34 -27.15 6.80
C ARG A 468 -16.46 -27.52 5.83
N SER A 469 -17.27 -28.54 6.14
CA SER A 469 -18.23 -29.13 5.23
C SER A 469 -19.56 -28.36 5.21
N GLY A 470 -19.93 -27.85 4.04
CA GLY A 470 -21.27 -27.27 3.81
C GLY A 470 -21.46 -26.66 2.44
N TYR A 471 -20.66 -25.65 2.06
CA TYR A 471 -20.98 -24.79 0.89
C TYR A 471 -19.74 -24.15 0.24
N ALA A 472 -18.63 -24.87 0.13
CA ALA A 472 -17.30 -24.29 -0.17
C ALA A 472 -17.20 -23.45 -1.46
N HIS A 473 -18.13 -23.58 -2.40
CA HIS A 473 -18.16 -22.84 -3.67
C HIS A 473 -19.51 -22.18 -3.98
N ILE A 474 -20.50 -22.28 -3.09
CA ILE A 474 -21.84 -21.70 -3.31
C ILE A 474 -21.93 -20.36 -2.57
N ALA A 475 -22.00 -19.26 -3.32
CA ALA A 475 -22.26 -17.96 -2.76
C ALA A 475 -23.71 -17.88 -2.24
N ARG A 476 -23.86 -17.52 -0.96
CA ARG A 476 -25.16 -17.41 -0.31
C ARG A 476 -25.81 -16.04 -0.61
N PRO A 477 -27.13 -15.97 -0.80
CA PRO A 477 -27.83 -14.72 -1.04
C PRO A 477 -27.52 -13.66 0.01
N SER A 478 -27.21 -12.46 -0.48
CA SER A 478 -26.95 -11.28 0.35
C SER A 478 -25.81 -11.41 1.38
N HIS A 479 -24.96 -12.44 1.29
CA HIS A 479 -23.67 -12.53 1.98
C HIS A 479 -22.56 -11.89 1.13
N ALA A 480 -21.37 -11.73 1.73
CA ALA A 480 -20.20 -11.19 1.03
C ALA A 480 -19.56 -12.21 0.05
N ASP A 481 -19.95 -13.49 0.12
CA ASP A 481 -19.31 -14.62 -0.56
C ASP A 481 -18.96 -14.34 -2.04
N TYR A 482 -19.93 -13.86 -2.85
CA TYR A 482 -19.69 -13.55 -4.27
C TYR A 482 -18.71 -12.38 -4.47
N CYS A 483 -18.94 -11.26 -3.76
CA CYS A 483 -18.09 -10.07 -3.88
C CYS A 483 -16.67 -10.34 -3.40
N ALA A 484 -16.51 -11.12 -2.33
CA ALA A 484 -15.23 -11.57 -1.80
C ALA A 484 -14.49 -12.46 -2.81
N PHE A 485 -15.19 -13.41 -3.42
CA PHE A 485 -14.64 -14.26 -4.47
C PHE A 485 -14.14 -13.42 -5.67
N VAL A 486 -14.97 -12.51 -6.18
CA VAL A 486 -14.61 -11.65 -7.32
C VAL A 486 -13.43 -10.73 -6.97
N LYS A 487 -13.48 -10.05 -5.81
CA LYS A 487 -12.42 -9.12 -5.36
C LYS A 487 -11.08 -9.83 -5.18
N SER A 488 -11.10 -11.06 -4.67
CA SER A 488 -9.91 -11.87 -4.43
C SER A 488 -9.46 -12.66 -5.66
N CYS A 489 -10.16 -12.55 -6.78
CA CYS A 489 -9.95 -13.37 -7.98
C CYS A 489 -9.93 -14.88 -7.66
N GLY A 490 -10.84 -15.32 -6.78
CA GLY A 490 -10.95 -16.70 -6.32
C GLY A 490 -9.99 -17.10 -5.20
N GLY A 491 -9.26 -16.13 -4.62
CA GLY A 491 -8.25 -16.38 -3.59
C GLY A 491 -8.73 -16.41 -2.15
N GLU A 492 -9.93 -15.91 -1.85
CA GLU A 492 -10.54 -15.98 -0.52
C GLU A 492 -11.37 -17.26 -0.35
N ASP A 493 -11.16 -17.95 0.77
CA ASP A 493 -12.03 -19.04 1.21
C ASP A 493 -13.36 -18.47 1.70
N ILE A 494 -14.42 -18.76 0.96
CA ILE A 494 -15.79 -18.29 1.25
C ILE A 494 -16.52 -19.19 2.24
N SER A 495 -15.90 -20.28 2.73
CA SER A 495 -16.54 -21.18 3.66
C SER A 495 -16.90 -20.47 4.98
N GLY A 496 -18.19 -20.51 5.32
CA GLY A 496 -18.71 -20.05 6.62
C GLY A 496 -18.53 -18.56 6.95
N GLY A 497 -18.38 -17.72 5.92
CA GLY A 497 -18.39 -16.25 6.03
C GLY A 497 -17.07 -15.59 6.46
N GLY A 498 -16.05 -16.38 6.82
CA GLY A 498 -14.68 -15.91 7.04
C GLY A 498 -14.56 -14.63 7.88
N ARG A 499 -13.90 -13.61 7.32
CA ARG A 499 -13.71 -12.28 7.94
C ARG A 499 -14.97 -11.40 7.95
N TYR A 500 -15.99 -11.75 7.18
CA TYR A 500 -17.27 -11.04 7.13
C TYR A 500 -18.26 -11.57 8.19
N SER A 501 -17.81 -12.53 9.01
CA SER A 501 -18.61 -13.17 10.04
C SER A 501 -18.85 -12.24 11.23
N GLY A 502 -20.04 -12.37 11.85
CA GLY A 502 -20.33 -11.78 13.17
C GLY A 502 -19.41 -12.26 14.30
N ARG A 503 -18.51 -13.23 14.05
CA ARG A 503 -17.41 -13.59 14.98
C ARG A 503 -16.40 -12.45 15.12
N MET A 504 -16.19 -11.64 14.09
CA MET A 504 -15.25 -10.51 14.13
C MET A 504 -15.68 -9.40 15.10
N THR A 505 -16.95 -9.40 15.55
CA THR A 505 -17.38 -8.47 16.59
C THR A 505 -16.83 -8.82 17.98
N LEU A 506 -16.30 -10.04 18.20
CA LEU A 506 -15.66 -10.42 19.47
C LEU A 506 -14.39 -9.60 19.76
N PRO A 507 -13.36 -9.59 18.88
CA PRO A 507 -12.20 -8.73 19.09
C PRO A 507 -12.56 -7.23 19.04
N LEU A 508 -13.58 -6.83 18.28
CA LEU A 508 -14.11 -5.46 18.34
C LEU A 508 -14.65 -5.10 19.73
N VAL A 509 -15.44 -5.98 20.36
CA VAL A 509 -15.98 -5.77 21.71
C VAL A 509 -14.88 -5.70 22.75
N PHE A 510 -13.84 -6.53 22.64
CA PHE A 510 -12.67 -6.43 23.51
C PHE A 510 -12.00 -5.05 23.40
N ALA A 511 -11.69 -4.60 22.17
CA ALA A 511 -11.08 -3.29 21.95
C ALA A 511 -12.00 -2.15 22.42
N GLY A 512 -13.31 -2.26 22.18
CA GLY A 512 -14.30 -1.29 22.64
C GLY A 512 -14.45 -1.24 24.15
N SER A 513 -14.26 -2.35 24.86
CA SER A 513 -14.28 -2.37 26.33
C SER A 513 -13.05 -1.68 26.92
N VAL A 514 -11.87 -1.83 26.30
CA VAL A 514 -10.70 -1.00 26.63
C VAL A 514 -11.03 0.49 26.43
N ALA A 515 -11.59 0.85 25.27
CA ALA A 515 -11.94 2.25 24.99
C ALA A 515 -12.99 2.81 25.97
N ARG A 516 -14.01 2.02 26.29
CA ARG A 516 -15.05 2.35 27.28
C ARG A 516 -14.43 2.76 28.62
N GLN A 517 -13.52 1.96 29.15
CA GLN A 517 -12.89 2.26 30.45
C GLN A 517 -12.08 3.56 30.42
N LEU A 518 -11.50 3.94 29.28
CA LEU A 518 -10.81 5.22 29.12
C LEU A 518 -11.79 6.40 29.00
N LEU A 519 -12.97 6.18 28.44
CA LEU A 519 -14.03 7.19 28.33
C LEU A 519 -14.72 7.42 29.68
N GLU A 520 -15.02 6.36 30.42
CA GLU A 520 -15.65 6.45 31.74
C GLU A 520 -14.78 7.24 32.74
N LYS A 521 -13.45 7.08 32.66
CA LYS A 521 -12.49 7.90 33.44
C LYS A 521 -12.53 9.40 33.10
N ARG A 522 -13.07 9.76 31.93
CA ARG A 522 -13.30 11.14 31.48
C ARG A 522 -14.74 11.59 31.71
N GLY A 523 -15.56 10.80 32.39
CA GLY A 523 -16.97 11.11 32.62
C GLY A 523 -17.86 10.90 31.39
N ILE A 524 -17.43 10.09 30.42
CA ILE A 524 -18.18 9.79 29.20
C ILE A 524 -18.76 8.38 29.30
N ASP A 525 -20.08 8.29 29.30
CA ASP A 525 -20.83 7.03 29.34
C ASP A 525 -21.43 6.70 27.98
N VAL A 526 -21.22 5.48 27.48
CA VAL A 526 -21.82 4.99 26.22
C VAL A 526 -22.67 3.76 26.49
N PHE A 527 -23.91 3.75 26.01
CA PHE A 527 -24.85 2.64 26.25
C PHE A 527 -25.90 2.54 25.16
N ALA A 528 -26.48 1.36 24.98
CA ALA A 528 -27.52 1.12 23.98
C ALA A 528 -28.65 0.23 24.52
N HIS A 529 -29.82 0.36 23.91
CA HIS A 529 -30.96 -0.51 24.15
C HIS A 529 -31.56 -1.04 22.83
N VAL A 530 -32.35 -2.10 22.92
CA VAL A 530 -33.10 -2.61 21.77
C VAL A 530 -34.22 -1.63 21.45
N LYS A 531 -34.14 -0.96 20.30
CA LYS A 531 -35.17 -0.02 19.86
C LYS A 531 -36.35 -0.72 19.20
N ALA A 532 -36.08 -1.72 18.37
CA ALA A 532 -37.11 -2.52 17.72
C ALA A 532 -36.59 -3.91 17.32
N ILE A 533 -37.48 -4.90 17.36
CA ILE A 533 -37.30 -6.21 16.73
C ILE A 533 -38.53 -6.49 15.88
N GLY A 534 -38.34 -6.59 14.56
CA GLY A 534 -39.46 -6.54 13.62
C GLY A 534 -40.34 -5.31 13.84
N ASP A 535 -41.64 -5.51 13.98
CA ASP A 535 -42.62 -4.44 14.19
C ASP A 535 -42.83 -4.06 15.67
N ILE A 536 -42.23 -4.78 16.61
CA ILE A 536 -42.35 -4.48 18.04
C ILE A 536 -41.31 -3.41 18.41
N LYS A 537 -41.79 -2.25 18.86
CA LYS A 537 -40.97 -1.09 19.21
C LYS A 537 -40.93 -0.86 20.72
N ASP A 538 -39.76 -0.44 21.19
CA ASP A 538 -39.51 0.06 22.54
C ASP A 538 -39.66 1.59 22.60
N ALA A 539 -39.69 2.16 23.81
CA ALA A 539 -39.66 3.60 24.05
C ALA A 539 -38.33 4.23 23.55
N ASP A 540 -38.31 5.53 23.25
CA ASP A 540 -37.06 6.26 22.95
C ASP A 540 -36.33 6.59 24.26
N PHE A 541 -35.02 6.82 24.20
CA PHE A 541 -34.32 7.53 25.26
C PHE A 541 -34.93 8.92 25.51
N ASP A 542 -34.84 9.41 26.74
CA ASP A 542 -35.08 10.81 27.02
C ASP A 542 -34.00 11.65 26.29
N PRO A 543 -34.39 12.50 25.32
CA PRO A 543 -33.45 13.21 24.46
C PRO A 543 -32.53 14.17 25.23
N VAL A 544 -32.91 14.60 26.44
CA VAL A 544 -32.16 15.57 27.25
C VAL A 544 -31.61 14.96 28.55
N MET A 545 -31.57 13.63 28.65
CA MET A 545 -31.08 12.91 29.83
C MET A 545 -29.66 13.33 30.24
N ASP A 546 -29.42 13.39 31.54
CA ASP A 546 -28.14 13.73 32.15
C ASP A 546 -27.44 12.53 32.80
N LYS A 547 -28.14 11.40 32.90
CA LYS A 547 -27.64 10.16 33.48
C LYS A 547 -28.07 8.94 32.67
N LYS A 548 -27.24 7.90 32.71
CA LYS A 548 -27.54 6.61 32.11
C LYS A 548 -28.77 5.97 32.77
N PRO A 549 -29.79 5.54 31.99
CA PRO A 549 -30.92 4.78 32.51
C PRO A 549 -30.51 3.40 33.03
N GLU A 550 -31.22 2.90 34.04
CA GLU A 550 -31.05 1.53 34.53
C GLU A 550 -31.81 0.56 33.63
N MET A 551 -31.11 -0.44 33.08
CA MET A 551 -31.65 -1.40 32.12
C MET A 551 -31.05 -2.80 32.35
N ASP A 552 -31.77 -3.84 31.93
CA ASP A 552 -31.23 -5.21 31.92
C ASP A 552 -29.96 -5.25 31.04
N PRO A 553 -28.81 -5.75 31.52
CA PRO A 553 -27.55 -5.67 30.79
C PRO A 553 -27.46 -6.61 29.58
N PHE A 554 -28.31 -7.63 29.50
CA PHE A 554 -28.31 -8.64 28.44
C PHE A 554 -29.42 -8.39 27.40
N PHE A 555 -30.57 -7.89 27.82
CA PHE A 555 -31.69 -7.48 26.96
C PHE A 555 -32.18 -6.09 27.38
N PRO A 556 -31.37 -5.04 27.16
CA PRO A 556 -31.72 -3.69 27.60
C PRO A 556 -32.92 -3.15 26.82
N LEU A 557 -33.92 -2.71 27.57
CA LEU A 557 -35.15 -2.07 27.11
C LEU A 557 -35.46 -0.90 28.04
N MET A 558 -36.03 0.16 27.48
CA MET A 558 -36.60 1.28 28.22
C MET A 558 -37.98 0.91 28.80
N ASP A 559 -38.76 0.09 28.10
CA ASP A 559 -39.98 -0.54 28.59
C ASP A 559 -39.79 -2.07 28.72
N PRO A 560 -39.45 -2.58 29.92
CA PRO A 560 -39.27 -4.02 30.15
C PRO A 560 -40.47 -4.88 29.78
N SER A 561 -41.69 -4.32 29.72
CA SER A 561 -42.90 -5.07 29.34
C SER A 561 -42.87 -5.54 27.88
N LYS A 562 -42.05 -4.91 27.02
CA LYS A 562 -41.89 -5.30 25.61
C LYS A 562 -41.12 -6.59 25.39
N ARG A 563 -40.31 -7.01 26.37
CA ARG A 563 -39.43 -8.18 26.24
C ARG A 563 -40.18 -9.43 25.79
N LYS A 564 -41.29 -9.74 26.48
CA LYS A 564 -42.10 -10.94 26.20
C LYS A 564 -42.59 -10.96 24.75
N TRP A 565 -43.08 -9.82 24.25
CA TRP A 565 -43.58 -9.69 22.89
C TRP A 565 -42.48 -9.85 21.84
N MET A 566 -41.29 -9.29 22.11
CA MET A 566 -40.14 -9.45 21.23
C MET A 566 -39.64 -10.90 21.20
N GLU A 567 -39.55 -11.56 22.36
CA GLU A 567 -39.15 -12.97 22.46
C GLU A 567 -40.17 -13.90 21.77
N GLU A 568 -41.47 -13.67 21.95
CA GLU A 568 -42.54 -14.40 21.25
C GLU A 568 -42.43 -14.23 19.73
N LEU A 569 -42.24 -13.00 19.24
CA LEU A 569 -42.06 -12.73 17.82
C LEU A 569 -40.83 -13.45 17.24
N ILE A 570 -39.69 -13.39 17.94
CA ILE A 570 -38.47 -14.13 17.56
C ILE A 570 -38.77 -15.62 17.43
N ASN A 571 -39.50 -16.20 18.38
CA ASN A 571 -39.83 -17.62 18.38
C ASN A 571 -40.74 -18.02 17.23
N THR A 572 -41.78 -17.22 16.97
CA THR A 572 -42.69 -17.44 15.85
C THR A 572 -41.95 -17.42 14.52
N VAL A 573 -41.09 -16.43 14.30
CA VAL A 573 -40.33 -16.28 13.04
C VAL A 573 -39.26 -17.37 12.91
N ARG A 574 -38.59 -17.74 14.01
CA ARG A 574 -37.66 -18.88 14.04
C ARG A 574 -38.35 -20.18 13.65
N ALA A 575 -39.55 -20.44 14.19
CA ALA A 575 -40.32 -21.64 13.87
C ALA A 575 -40.76 -21.69 12.39
N ALA A 576 -40.94 -20.52 11.78
CA ALA A 576 -41.19 -20.38 10.34
C ALA A 576 -39.93 -20.50 9.47
N GLY A 577 -38.73 -20.64 10.06
CA GLY A 577 -37.47 -20.78 9.34
C GLY A 577 -36.91 -19.48 8.75
N ASP A 578 -37.42 -18.32 9.21
CA ASP A 578 -37.07 -16.99 8.70
C ASP A 578 -36.38 -16.13 9.77
N THR A 579 -36.06 -14.86 9.47
CA THR A 579 -35.33 -13.92 10.35
C THR A 579 -35.93 -12.52 10.34
N LEU A 580 -35.52 -11.68 11.31
CA LEU A 580 -36.06 -10.34 11.55
C LEU A 580 -34.98 -9.27 11.45
N SER A 581 -35.34 -8.13 10.86
CA SER A 581 -34.61 -6.87 11.06
C SER A 581 -34.76 -6.39 12.49
N CYS A 582 -33.84 -5.52 12.91
CA CYS A 582 -33.88 -4.92 14.22
C CYS A 582 -33.18 -3.56 14.23
N GLU A 583 -33.44 -2.80 15.29
CA GLU A 583 -32.89 -1.47 15.47
C GLU A 583 -32.36 -1.33 16.90
N ALA A 584 -31.16 -0.75 17.02
CA ALA A 584 -30.58 -0.34 18.29
C ALA A 584 -30.62 1.18 18.39
N GLU A 585 -30.93 1.72 19.56
CA GLU A 585 -30.72 3.14 19.88
C GLU A 585 -29.60 3.22 20.92
N CYS A 586 -28.61 4.07 20.64
CA CYS A 586 -27.40 4.23 21.43
C CYS A 586 -27.23 5.71 21.80
N ALA A 587 -26.72 5.94 23.01
CA ALA A 587 -26.40 7.26 23.49
C ALA A 587 -24.99 7.35 24.08
N ALA A 588 -24.39 8.53 23.96
CA ALA A 588 -23.21 8.92 24.71
C ALA A 588 -23.46 10.20 25.52
N LEU A 589 -23.15 10.16 26.81
CA LEU A 589 -23.26 11.28 27.75
C LEU A 589 -21.88 11.86 28.07
N GLY A 590 -21.83 13.11 28.50
CA GLY A 590 -20.60 13.74 29.00
C GLY A 590 -19.60 14.16 27.91
N LEU A 591 -20.00 14.19 26.63
CA LEU A 591 -19.10 14.64 25.55
C LEU A 591 -18.72 16.12 25.70
N PRO A 592 -17.44 16.47 25.56
CA PRO A 592 -17.01 17.87 25.50
C PRO A 592 -17.68 18.60 24.33
N VAL A 593 -18.20 19.82 24.59
CA VAL A 593 -18.71 20.69 23.53
C VAL A 593 -17.58 21.00 22.54
N GLY A 594 -17.85 20.85 21.25
CA GLY A 594 -16.87 21.05 20.19
C GLY A 594 -16.14 19.80 19.75
N LEU A 595 -16.27 18.66 20.44
CA LEU A 595 -15.62 17.40 20.04
C LEU A 595 -16.00 17.02 18.60
N GLY A 596 -15.01 16.83 17.74
CA GLY A 596 -15.18 16.56 16.31
C GLY A 596 -14.53 17.63 15.45
N SER A 597 -14.89 17.68 14.17
CA SER A 597 -14.32 18.64 13.22
C SER A 597 -15.33 18.98 12.11
N PRO A 598 -15.19 20.12 11.42
CA PRO A 598 -16.02 20.42 10.27
C PRO A 598 -15.68 19.52 9.07
N LEU A 599 -16.68 19.27 8.22
CA LEU A 599 -16.55 18.62 6.90
C LEU A 599 -16.04 17.16 6.95
N PHE A 600 -14.73 16.93 6.80
CA PHE A 600 -14.19 15.61 6.44
C PHE A 600 -13.90 14.68 7.63
N ASP A 601 -13.68 15.25 8.82
CA ASP A 601 -13.40 14.52 10.06
C ASP A 601 -14.51 14.77 11.11
N GLY A 602 -15.74 15.02 10.66
CA GLY A 602 -16.88 15.26 11.55
C GLY A 602 -17.28 14.04 12.36
N LEU A 603 -17.78 14.30 13.56
CA LEU A 603 -18.18 13.29 14.55
C LEU A 603 -19.07 12.22 13.94
N GLU A 604 -20.13 12.61 13.22
CA GLU A 604 -21.05 11.69 12.55
C GLU A 604 -20.36 10.79 11.53
N GLY A 605 -19.42 11.35 10.75
CA GLY A 605 -18.66 10.63 9.73
C GLY A 605 -17.69 9.62 10.32
N VAL A 606 -16.97 10.02 11.38
CA VAL A 606 -16.07 9.11 12.12
C VAL A 606 -16.88 8.01 12.79
N MET A 607 -17.95 8.36 13.53
CA MET A 607 -18.86 7.39 14.14
C MET A 607 -19.42 6.40 13.12
N ALA A 608 -19.93 6.89 11.97
CA ALA A 608 -20.46 6.05 10.91
C ALA A 608 -19.41 5.05 10.40
N LYS A 609 -18.16 5.49 10.19
CA LYS A 609 -17.07 4.61 9.72
C LYS A 609 -16.82 3.44 10.67
N TYR A 610 -16.83 3.68 11.97
CA TYR A 610 -16.65 2.62 12.97
C TYR A 610 -17.90 1.73 13.10
N LEU A 611 -19.10 2.32 13.08
CA LEU A 611 -20.36 1.58 13.19
C LEU A 611 -20.56 0.63 11.99
N PHE A 612 -20.23 1.05 10.77
CA PHE A 612 -20.33 0.22 9.58
C PHE A 612 -19.33 -0.96 9.53
N MET A 613 -18.43 -1.08 10.51
CA MET A 613 -17.65 -2.31 10.70
C MET A 613 -18.51 -3.49 11.20
N ILE A 614 -19.68 -3.20 11.79
CA ILE A 614 -20.54 -4.22 12.39
C ILE A 614 -21.31 -4.96 11.27
N PRO A 615 -21.13 -6.28 11.11
CA PRO A 615 -21.82 -7.03 10.07
C PRO A 615 -23.34 -6.95 10.23
N GLY A 616 -24.04 -6.71 9.12
CA GLY A 616 -25.50 -6.60 9.07
C GLY A 616 -26.05 -5.20 9.33
N LEU A 617 -25.23 -4.23 9.76
CA LEU A 617 -25.65 -2.84 9.82
C LEU A 617 -25.87 -2.28 8.42
N ARG A 618 -26.95 -1.53 8.22
CA ARG A 618 -27.32 -0.95 6.92
C ARG A 618 -27.79 0.50 6.98
N GLY A 619 -28.05 1.03 8.17
CA GLY A 619 -28.36 2.43 8.36
C GLY A 619 -27.87 2.94 9.71
N VAL A 620 -27.39 4.18 9.73
CA VAL A 620 -27.12 4.94 10.94
C VAL A 620 -27.84 6.28 10.81
N GLU A 621 -28.47 6.72 11.88
CA GLU A 621 -29.20 7.98 11.95
C GLU A 621 -28.89 8.70 13.25
N PHE A 622 -28.56 9.99 13.18
CA PHE A 622 -28.32 10.84 14.35
C PHE A 622 -29.54 11.73 14.59
N GLY A 623 -29.95 11.83 15.85
CA GLY A 623 -31.09 12.65 16.25
C GLY A 623 -32.44 12.14 15.76
N THR A 624 -33.33 13.07 15.42
CA THR A 624 -34.72 12.76 15.04
C THR A 624 -35.07 13.34 13.67
N ARG A 625 -36.00 12.69 12.96
CA ARG A 625 -36.55 13.21 11.69
C ARG A 625 -37.78 14.09 11.93
N ARG A 626 -37.68 15.38 11.60
CA ARG A 626 -38.80 16.32 11.52
C ARG A 626 -38.83 17.02 10.15
N THR A 627 -40.03 17.35 9.67
CA THR A 627 -40.21 17.94 8.32
C THR A 627 -40.13 19.47 8.29
N LEU A 628 -40.42 20.15 9.41
CA LEU A 628 -40.42 21.61 9.49
C LEU A 628 -39.27 22.09 10.39
N GLY A 629 -38.51 23.09 9.93
CA GLY A 629 -37.42 23.70 10.71
C GLY A 629 -37.87 24.22 12.08
N SER A 630 -39.08 24.79 12.17
CA SER A 630 -39.67 25.24 13.44
C SER A 630 -39.91 24.12 14.47
N ARG A 631 -39.94 22.86 14.02
CA ARG A 631 -40.06 21.67 14.88
C ARG A 631 -38.74 20.89 15.01
N MET A 632 -37.75 21.21 14.17
CA MET A 632 -36.43 20.58 14.17
C MET A 632 -35.43 21.39 15.02
N ASN A 633 -35.52 22.71 15.00
CA ASN A 633 -34.56 23.58 15.67
C ASN A 633 -34.62 23.44 17.19
N ASP A 634 -33.53 22.94 17.77
CA ASP A 634 -33.36 22.84 19.20
C ASP A 634 -33.17 24.23 19.82
N GLN A 635 -34.16 24.69 20.58
CA GLN A 635 -34.12 26.01 21.22
C GLN A 635 -33.17 25.98 22.41
N PHE A 636 -32.35 27.02 22.56
CA PHE A 636 -31.40 27.13 23.65
C PHE A 636 -32.08 27.44 24.99
N ALA A 637 -31.56 26.81 26.05
CA ALA A 637 -31.77 27.13 27.45
C ALA A 637 -30.51 27.85 28.00
N GLU A 638 -30.51 28.14 29.30
CA GLU A 638 -29.36 28.74 29.97
C GLU A 638 -28.12 27.83 29.93
N GLY A 639 -26.93 28.42 29.85
CA GLY A 639 -25.65 27.69 29.89
C GLY A 639 -25.30 26.93 28.59
N GLY A 640 -25.97 27.21 27.48
CA GLY A 640 -25.67 26.60 26.17
C GLY A 640 -26.31 25.23 25.93
N ARG A 641 -27.11 24.72 26.88
CA ARG A 641 -27.95 23.53 26.68
C ARG A 641 -29.15 23.85 25.79
N THR A 642 -29.83 22.84 25.28
CA THR A 642 -31.08 23.00 24.52
C THR A 642 -32.27 22.35 25.23
N LEU A 643 -33.47 22.87 24.96
CA LEU A 643 -34.75 22.37 25.51
C LEU A 643 -35.17 21.03 24.89
N THR A 644 -34.71 20.74 23.68
CA THR A 644 -34.91 19.50 22.94
C THR A 644 -33.59 19.06 22.33
N ASN A 645 -33.51 17.81 21.85
CA ASN A 645 -32.29 17.29 21.22
C ASN A 645 -32.61 16.58 19.89
N ASN A 646 -33.34 17.27 19.01
CA ASN A 646 -33.67 16.77 17.69
C ASN A 646 -32.42 16.59 16.82
N SER A 647 -31.35 17.37 17.07
CA SER A 647 -30.04 17.24 16.42
C SER A 647 -29.24 16.03 16.93
N GLY A 648 -29.70 15.36 17.99
CA GLY A 648 -29.04 14.17 18.54
C GLY A 648 -27.64 14.42 19.08
N GLY A 649 -27.38 15.60 19.64
CA GLY A 649 -26.10 15.94 20.28
C GLY A 649 -25.01 16.45 19.34
N VAL A 650 -25.28 16.61 18.05
CA VAL A 650 -24.28 16.99 17.05
C VAL A 650 -24.78 18.11 16.13
N ASN A 651 -23.93 19.10 15.89
CA ASN A 651 -24.18 20.16 14.92
C ASN A 651 -22.90 20.45 14.14
N GLY A 652 -23.00 20.50 12.81
CA GLY A 652 -21.84 20.83 11.96
C GLY A 652 -20.67 19.85 12.08
N GLY A 653 -20.93 18.60 12.47
CA GLY A 653 -19.88 17.59 12.72
C GLY A 653 -19.22 17.68 14.10
N MET A 654 -19.75 18.49 15.03
CA MET A 654 -19.20 18.67 16.38
C MET A 654 -20.25 18.42 17.47
N ALA A 655 -19.84 17.87 18.61
CA ALA A 655 -20.70 17.68 19.76
C ALA A 655 -21.20 19.02 20.31
N ASN A 656 -22.50 19.13 20.58
CA ASN A 656 -23.13 20.39 21.03
C ASN A 656 -23.34 20.47 22.56
N GLY A 657 -22.91 19.44 23.31
CA GLY A 657 -23.07 19.35 24.77
C GLY A 657 -24.35 18.67 25.25
N MET A 658 -25.27 18.34 24.34
CA MET A 658 -26.41 17.46 24.62
C MET A 658 -26.00 15.98 24.44
N PRO A 659 -26.78 15.02 24.95
CA PRO A 659 -26.54 13.60 24.69
C PRO A 659 -26.37 13.33 23.20
N LEU A 660 -25.29 12.65 22.80
CA LEU A 660 -25.19 12.13 21.45
C LEU A 660 -26.18 10.97 21.35
N VAL A 661 -27.21 11.05 20.51
CA VAL A 661 -28.23 10.01 20.34
C VAL A 661 -28.30 9.59 18.88
N PHE A 662 -28.14 8.29 18.63
CA PHE A 662 -28.18 7.74 17.29
C PHE A 662 -28.80 6.35 17.26
N ARG A 663 -29.27 5.97 16.07
CA ARG A 663 -29.93 4.70 15.79
C ARG A 663 -29.15 3.91 14.77
N CYS A 664 -29.14 2.60 14.95
CA CYS A 664 -28.47 1.64 14.09
C CYS A 664 -29.49 0.62 13.59
N TRP A 665 -29.76 0.63 12.29
CA TRP A 665 -30.67 -0.31 11.65
C TRP A 665 -29.91 -1.50 11.07
N PHE A 666 -30.33 -2.69 11.50
CA PHE A 666 -29.82 -3.98 11.06
C PHE A 666 -30.84 -4.68 10.16
N ARG A 667 -30.36 -5.15 9.01
CA ARG A 667 -31.18 -5.98 8.11
C ARG A 667 -31.48 -7.35 8.74
N PRO A 668 -32.49 -8.08 8.23
CA PRO A 668 -32.67 -9.48 8.58
C PRO A 668 -31.41 -10.31 8.28
N VAL A 669 -31.19 -11.34 9.08
CA VAL A 669 -30.02 -12.23 8.94
C VAL A 669 -30.17 -13.00 7.62
N PRO A 670 -29.23 -12.90 6.66
CA PRO A 670 -29.38 -13.55 5.35
C PRO A 670 -29.51 -15.07 5.39
N SER A 671 -28.92 -15.73 6.39
CA SER A 671 -28.97 -17.18 6.52
C SER A 671 -30.29 -17.61 7.16
N ILE A 672 -31.24 -18.00 6.30
CA ILE A 672 -32.56 -18.54 6.65
C ILE A 672 -32.68 -20.01 6.24
N SER A 673 -33.58 -20.76 6.90
CA SER A 673 -33.82 -22.18 6.61
C SER A 673 -34.83 -22.40 5.48
N LEU A 674 -35.50 -21.34 5.03
CA LEU A 674 -36.34 -21.40 3.83
C LEU A 674 -35.47 -21.62 2.57
N PRO A 675 -35.97 -22.37 1.57
CA PRO A 675 -35.25 -22.58 0.31
C PRO A 675 -34.96 -21.26 -0.42
N GLN A 676 -33.73 -21.13 -0.92
CA GLN A 676 -33.27 -19.97 -1.69
C GLN A 676 -32.50 -20.41 -2.94
N THR A 677 -32.12 -19.45 -3.77
CA THR A 677 -31.23 -19.67 -4.92
C THR A 677 -29.86 -19.07 -4.62
N GLY A 678 -28.86 -19.92 -4.43
CA GLY A 678 -27.45 -19.52 -4.34
C GLY A 678 -26.81 -19.41 -5.73
N TYR A 679 -25.51 -19.15 -5.75
CA TYR A 679 -24.73 -19.08 -6.99
C TYR A 679 -23.49 -19.96 -6.89
N ASP A 680 -23.36 -20.95 -7.77
CA ASP A 680 -22.17 -21.77 -7.88
C ASP A 680 -21.05 -20.96 -8.58
N LEU A 681 -19.98 -20.70 -7.84
CA LEU A 681 -18.86 -19.87 -8.32
C LEU A 681 -17.90 -20.63 -9.24
N ILE A 682 -17.98 -21.96 -9.28
CA ILE A 682 -17.16 -22.81 -10.15
C ILE A 682 -17.91 -23.05 -11.46
N GLU A 683 -19.15 -23.51 -11.37
CA GLU A 683 -20.00 -23.80 -12.54
C GLU A 683 -20.62 -22.54 -13.14
N ASN A 684 -20.49 -21.40 -12.44
CA ASN A 684 -20.97 -20.08 -12.86
C ASN A 684 -22.47 -20.07 -13.18
N LYS A 685 -23.28 -20.65 -12.29
CA LYS A 685 -24.73 -20.79 -12.48
C LYS A 685 -25.53 -20.70 -11.17
N PRO A 686 -26.80 -20.28 -11.21
CA PRO A 686 -27.68 -20.35 -10.05
C PRO A 686 -27.94 -21.81 -9.62
N VAL A 687 -27.96 -22.07 -8.31
CA VAL A 687 -28.22 -23.40 -7.74
C VAL A 687 -29.20 -23.33 -6.55
N PRO A 688 -30.07 -24.33 -6.35
CA PRO A 688 -30.88 -24.41 -5.13
C PRO A 688 -30.00 -24.47 -3.89
N LEU A 689 -30.38 -23.72 -2.85
CA LEU A 689 -29.67 -23.64 -1.59
C LEU A 689 -30.66 -23.64 -0.42
N THR A 690 -30.49 -24.61 0.48
CA THR A 690 -31.12 -24.62 1.79
C THR A 690 -30.00 -24.62 2.83
N ILE A 691 -30.07 -23.71 3.80
CA ILE A 691 -29.04 -23.58 4.83
C ILE A 691 -29.53 -24.27 6.10
N ASP A 692 -28.83 -25.34 6.48
CA ASP A 692 -29.12 -26.10 7.69
C ASP A 692 -28.33 -25.57 8.89
N GLY A 693 -28.92 -25.67 10.08
CA GLY A 693 -28.29 -25.31 11.35
C GLY A 693 -28.99 -24.17 12.10
N ARG A 694 -28.48 -23.86 13.30
CA ARG A 694 -29.02 -22.79 14.14
C ARG A 694 -28.33 -21.46 13.81
N HIS A 695 -29.01 -20.61 13.05
CA HIS A 695 -28.64 -19.21 12.82
C HIS A 695 -29.39 -18.29 13.78
N ASP A 696 -28.87 -17.07 13.96
CA ASP A 696 -29.56 -16.05 14.75
C ASP A 696 -30.83 -15.60 13.99
N THR A 697 -31.98 -15.62 14.66
CA THR A 697 -33.25 -15.10 14.10
C THR A 697 -33.28 -13.57 14.06
N SER A 698 -32.53 -12.92 14.94
CA SER A 698 -32.28 -11.47 14.92
C SER A 698 -30.84 -11.18 15.37
N ILE A 699 -30.23 -10.12 14.83
CA ILE A 699 -28.89 -9.67 15.25
C ILE A 699 -28.91 -9.12 16.69
N LEU A 700 -30.06 -8.62 17.16
CA LEU A 700 -30.21 -8.16 18.54
C LEU A 700 -30.74 -9.29 19.44
N PRO A 701 -30.37 -9.28 20.74
CA PRO A 701 -29.67 -8.22 21.47
C PRO A 701 -28.13 -8.22 21.35
N ARG A 702 -27.50 -9.30 20.85
CA ARG A 702 -26.02 -9.43 20.81
C ARG A 702 -25.30 -8.30 20.06
N GLY A 703 -25.93 -7.73 19.04
CA GLY A 703 -25.38 -6.63 18.25
C GLY A 703 -25.22 -5.32 19.04
N LEU A 704 -25.92 -5.14 20.16
CA LEU A 704 -25.85 -3.91 20.96
C LEU A 704 -24.45 -3.63 21.49
N VAL A 705 -23.79 -4.64 22.03
CA VAL A 705 -22.45 -4.48 22.60
C VAL A 705 -21.44 -4.11 21.50
N ALA A 706 -21.65 -4.60 20.27
CA ALA A 706 -20.82 -4.20 19.13
C ALA A 706 -21.06 -2.73 18.74
N VAL A 707 -22.31 -2.25 18.81
CA VAL A 707 -22.65 -0.83 18.60
C VAL A 707 -21.98 0.06 19.65
N GLU A 708 -22.13 -0.31 20.93
CA GLU A 708 -21.46 0.41 22.03
C GLU A 708 -19.94 0.41 21.87
N ALA A 709 -19.35 -0.74 21.54
CA ALA A 709 -17.90 -0.88 21.34
C ALA A 709 -17.38 -0.01 20.19
N ALA A 710 -18.05 -0.02 19.05
CA ALA A 710 -17.69 0.82 17.90
C ALA A 710 -17.82 2.31 18.23
N ALA A 711 -18.87 2.70 18.95
CA ALA A 711 -19.07 4.07 19.43
C ALA A 711 -17.96 4.51 20.40
N CYS A 712 -17.60 3.67 21.39
CA CYS A 712 -16.51 3.95 22.30
C CYS A 712 -15.18 4.17 21.57
N LEU A 713 -14.86 3.33 20.58
CA LEU A 713 -13.62 3.46 19.80
C LEU A 713 -13.59 4.74 18.97
N ALA A 714 -14.70 5.09 18.31
CA ALA A 714 -14.81 6.32 17.53
C ALA A 714 -14.71 7.58 18.40
N LEU A 715 -15.37 7.59 19.56
CA LEU A 715 -15.31 8.72 20.48
C LEU A 715 -13.91 8.88 21.10
N LEU A 716 -13.25 7.78 21.43
CA LEU A 716 -11.88 7.82 21.94
C LEU A 716 -10.88 8.32 20.87
N GLU A 717 -11.04 7.89 19.61
CA GLU A 717 -10.27 8.40 18.48
C GLU A 717 -10.38 9.92 18.37
N LEU A 718 -11.61 10.45 18.39
CA LEU A 718 -11.86 11.90 18.28
C LEU A 718 -11.27 12.70 19.45
N LEU A 719 -11.26 12.14 20.66
CA LEU A 719 -10.72 12.79 21.86
C LEU A 719 -9.19 12.89 21.89
N THR A 720 -8.50 12.25 20.94
CA THR A 720 -7.04 12.25 20.87
C THR A 720 -6.48 13.19 19.79
N ASP A 721 -7.35 13.85 19.02
CA ASP A 721 -6.99 14.90 18.05
C ASP A 721 -6.83 16.29 18.70
N ASP A 722 -7.24 16.45 19.97
CA ASP A 722 -7.05 17.64 20.82
C ASP A 722 -5.99 17.39 21.92
#